data_AF-A0A9D8Z9Z3-F1
#
_entry.id   AF-A0A9D8Z9Z3-F1
#
_cell.length_a   1.000
_cell.length_b   1.000
_cell.length_c   1.000
_cell.angle_alpha   90.00
_cell.angle_beta   90.00
_cell.angle_gamma   90.00
#
_symmetry.space_group_name_H-M   'P 1'
#
loop_
_entity.id
_entity.type
_entity.pdbx_description
1 polymer ?
#
loop_
_entity_poly.entity_id
_entity_poly.type
_entity_poly.pdbx_seq_one_letter_code
_entity_poly.pdbx_strand_id
1 'polypeptide(L)'
;MRRFPSSLLQFTSRDRVPTFYALGMLTGAAWYFSVDFEPTLLWIVVGAISSGLTALFSRRLQHTALLHVISIIAFSSTLGALAGSLATQRLSHVQIDQPVGPVMVEGWITRIAPAKRGVRLVIRVHAMDGVSADQTPDLVRLTQISRLETEPGRFVRCWAALRPPPAPVIQGDYAFDRQAWYSGLGGVGYVQGRCQGGGVGAPPNGSDALDLEIGKVRRRLGQHVRASAGERAGGFAAALASGDRSFLSQADQEALRRAGLAHLLAISGLHVGIVGGLVFALVWRGLALIEPLALRYSVKKPAAAAALMVCGAYLVLSGASVSTQRAYVMALVFFGAVLFDRAALTQRSLAIAMIIIIVMAPWSVLTPGFQMSFAATLVLIATYEAWKERRQADLKSPHGVGFWIKSIAVTSFVTSLATMPFALYHFERAAGLGILANMLAMPIISLVSAPFAAGALLLSPFGLEGAALRAFGYSLEWVLNIAHTVRAWGFFDGVALPKMPATSLSLFAATMISMCVLVRSRGSAVVAAILIMSATGVWLMSARDRIHWAPSGDVYLETSFGKVERIGFYDGDGLGPLRFSDAAKNASCPEEENCFVPFQGDTIALLRENTALNCSELADWEVALTGTAISKCGDDQSPIVVNWSDVVRENGVTLVRRANGFQKKSKPACGKRAWRKCY
;
A
#
# COMPACT_ATOMS: atom_id res chain seq x y z
N MET A 1 51.25 14.33 4.53
CA MET A 1 49.92 14.30 5.18
C MET A 1 48.88 14.90 4.25
N ARG A 2 48.14 14.05 3.52
CA ARG A 2 47.08 14.46 2.59
C ARG A 2 45.87 14.95 3.40
N ARG A 3 45.36 16.15 3.07
CA ARG A 3 44.08 16.68 3.59
C ARG A 3 42.98 15.62 3.37
N PHE A 4 42.53 14.99 4.46
CA PHE A 4 41.24 14.30 4.47
C PHE A 4 40.15 15.30 4.08
N PRO A 5 39.18 14.92 3.23
CA PRO A 5 38.33 15.89 2.57
C PRO A 5 37.40 16.56 3.58
N SER A 6 37.37 17.89 3.54
CA SER A 6 36.45 18.80 4.24
C SER A 6 34.96 18.50 3.98
N SER A 7 34.65 17.56 3.09
CA SER A 7 33.30 17.06 2.85
C SER A 7 32.76 16.22 4.00
N LEU A 8 33.59 15.43 4.72
CA LEU A 8 33.12 14.54 5.80
C LEU A 8 32.56 15.32 7.02
N LEU A 9 33.12 16.49 7.33
CA LEU A 9 32.63 17.38 8.39
C LEU A 9 31.33 18.11 8.02
N GLN A 10 30.98 18.22 6.72
CA GLN A 10 29.66 18.72 6.31
C GLN A 10 28.53 17.69 6.54
N PHE A 11 28.85 16.37 6.60
CA PHE A 11 27.85 15.33 6.88
C PHE A 11 27.27 15.39 8.29
N THR A 12 28.04 15.91 9.25
CA THR A 12 27.61 16.11 10.64
C THR A 12 27.05 17.50 10.90
N SER A 13 26.74 18.28 9.86
CA SER A 13 25.97 19.52 10.02
C SER A 13 24.70 19.20 10.82
N ARG A 14 24.45 19.98 11.87
CA ARG A 14 23.32 19.84 12.82
C ARG A 14 21.96 19.68 12.12
N ASP A 15 21.91 20.15 10.89
CA ASP A 15 20.76 20.22 10.02
C ASP A 15 20.31 18.88 9.42
N ARG A 16 21.21 17.88 9.34
CA ARG A 16 20.94 16.56 8.75
C ARG A 16 20.65 15.46 9.79
N VAL A 17 20.83 15.76 11.07
CA VAL A 17 20.64 14.80 12.17
C VAL A 17 19.24 14.16 12.16
N PRO A 18 18.12 14.89 12.00
CA PRO A 18 16.79 14.28 11.96
C PRO A 18 16.64 13.23 10.85
N THR A 19 17.30 13.44 9.70
CA THR A 19 17.26 12.51 8.57
C THR A 19 17.91 11.17 8.94
N PHE A 20 19.02 11.16 9.68
CA PHE A 20 19.65 9.92 10.13
C PHE A 20 18.80 9.16 11.16
N TYR A 21 18.10 9.88 12.05
CA TYR A 21 17.13 9.26 12.95
C TYR A 21 15.99 8.61 12.15
N ALA A 22 15.41 9.34 11.21
CA ALA A 22 14.31 8.83 10.38
C ALA A 22 14.74 7.60 9.55
N LEU A 23 15.90 7.65 8.91
CA LEU A 23 16.43 6.54 8.10
C LEU A 23 16.76 5.31 8.95
N GLY A 24 17.36 5.47 10.13
CA GLY A 24 17.61 4.32 11.00
C GLY A 24 16.30 3.75 11.56
N MET A 25 15.33 4.58 11.99
CA MET A 25 14.00 4.07 12.39
C MET A 25 13.31 3.31 11.26
N LEU A 26 13.43 3.79 10.01
CA LEU A 26 12.93 3.11 8.83
C LEU A 26 13.56 1.73 8.66
N THR A 27 14.89 1.62 8.72
CA THR A 27 15.60 0.34 8.57
C THR A 27 15.30 -0.62 9.71
N GLY A 28 15.20 -0.10 10.95
CA GLY A 28 14.83 -0.87 12.13
C GLY A 28 13.43 -1.48 12.06
N ALA A 29 12.44 -0.66 11.70
CA ALA A 29 11.07 -1.13 11.51
C ALA A 29 10.99 -2.13 10.34
N ALA A 30 11.63 -1.83 9.20
CA ALA A 30 11.68 -2.73 8.06
C ALA A 30 12.29 -4.09 8.43
N TRP A 31 13.40 -4.09 9.19
CA TRP A 31 14.04 -5.31 9.70
C TRP A 31 13.09 -6.11 10.57
N TYR A 32 12.46 -5.48 11.57
CA TYR A 32 11.54 -6.15 12.50
C TYR A 32 10.38 -6.83 11.77
N PHE A 33 9.84 -6.26 10.69
CA PHE A 33 8.76 -6.89 9.90
C PHE A 33 9.23 -7.84 8.81
N SER A 34 10.54 -7.90 8.53
CA SER A 34 11.11 -8.77 7.49
C SER A 34 11.67 -10.07 8.05
N VAL A 35 12.05 -10.12 9.33
CA VAL A 35 12.52 -11.35 9.98
C VAL A 35 11.36 -12.35 10.17
N ASP A 36 11.66 -13.64 9.99
CA ASP A 36 10.65 -14.71 10.06
C ASP A 36 10.29 -15.15 11.49
N PHE A 37 10.96 -14.61 12.51
CA PHE A 37 10.69 -14.87 13.91
C PHE A 37 10.32 -13.59 14.66
N GLU A 38 9.61 -13.73 15.78
CA GLU A 38 9.27 -12.62 16.66
C GLU A 38 10.46 -12.34 17.59
N PRO A 39 11.19 -11.22 17.40
CA PRO A 39 12.34 -10.91 18.26
C PRO A 39 11.86 -10.62 19.68
N THR A 40 12.55 -11.18 20.67
CA THR A 40 12.20 -10.95 22.08
C THR A 40 12.32 -9.47 22.44
N LEU A 41 11.27 -8.90 23.06
CA LEU A 41 11.24 -7.49 23.47
C LEU A 41 12.44 -7.11 24.33
N LEU A 42 12.87 -8.00 25.24
CA LEU A 42 14.02 -7.78 26.11
C LEU A 42 15.30 -7.47 25.32
N TRP A 43 15.63 -8.27 24.30
CA TRP A 43 16.83 -8.07 23.49
C TRP A 43 16.76 -6.77 22.66
N ILE A 44 15.58 -6.39 22.20
CA ILE A 44 15.39 -5.11 21.51
C ILE A 44 15.62 -3.93 22.47
N VAL A 45 15.08 -3.99 23.70
CA VAL A 45 15.26 -2.94 24.72
C VAL A 45 16.73 -2.84 25.14
N VAL A 46 17.41 -3.96 25.40
CA VAL A 46 18.85 -3.98 25.71
C VAL A 46 19.66 -3.40 24.54
N GLY A 47 19.32 -3.77 23.30
CA GLY A 47 19.89 -3.18 22.08
C GLY A 47 19.70 -1.66 22.01
N ALA A 48 18.51 -1.16 22.35
CA ALA A 48 18.21 0.28 22.35
C ALA A 48 18.97 1.05 23.44
N ILE A 49 19.08 0.50 24.64
CA ILE A 49 19.83 1.13 25.74
C ILE A 49 21.32 1.15 25.43
N SER A 50 21.90 0.00 25.02
CA SER A 50 23.32 -0.12 24.70
C SER A 50 23.73 0.79 23.54
N SER A 51 23.00 0.76 22.41
CA SER A 51 23.27 1.65 21.27
C SER A 51 23.06 3.13 21.61
N GLY A 52 22.10 3.44 22.49
CA GLY A 52 21.89 4.79 23.02
C GLY A 52 23.08 5.28 23.84
N LEU A 53 23.62 4.44 24.73
CA LEU A 53 24.82 4.74 25.50
C LEU A 53 26.04 4.92 24.59
N THR A 54 26.21 4.06 23.57
CA THR A 54 27.27 4.22 22.55
C THR A 54 27.12 5.54 21.79
N ALA A 55 25.89 5.94 21.43
CA ALA A 55 25.63 7.21 20.75
C ALA A 55 25.89 8.43 21.64
N LEU A 56 25.65 8.33 22.95
CA LEU A 56 26.01 9.37 23.92
C LEU A 56 27.52 9.45 24.14
N PHE A 57 28.21 8.30 24.23
CA PHE A 57 29.65 8.24 24.40
C PHE A 57 30.40 8.73 23.15
N SER A 58 29.91 8.38 21.96
CA SER A 58 30.51 8.84 20.69
C SER A 58 30.48 10.36 20.52
N ARG A 59 29.56 11.07 21.20
CA ARG A 59 29.56 12.55 21.25
C ARG A 59 30.79 13.13 21.95
N ARG A 60 31.37 12.40 22.92
CA ARG A 60 32.55 12.85 23.67
C ARG A 60 33.85 12.66 22.88
N LEU A 61 33.85 11.75 21.91
CA LEU A 61 34.99 11.47 21.03
C LEU A 61 34.99 12.43 19.83
N GLN A 62 35.54 13.63 20.02
CA GLN A 62 35.56 14.73 19.04
C GLN A 62 36.21 14.37 17.67
N HIS A 63 37.00 13.29 17.60
CA HIS A 63 37.77 12.93 16.41
C HIS A 63 37.05 12.02 15.39
N THR A 64 35.81 11.56 15.63
CA THR A 64 35.17 10.56 14.75
C THR A 64 33.71 10.86 14.40
N ALA A 65 33.50 11.93 13.62
CA ALA A 65 32.21 12.30 13.03
C ALA A 65 31.43 11.12 12.41
N LEU A 66 32.13 10.21 11.74
CA LEU A 66 31.55 9.01 11.13
C LEU A 66 31.01 8.01 12.17
N LEU A 67 31.76 7.75 13.24
CA LEU A 67 31.32 6.86 14.32
C LEU A 67 30.09 7.42 15.02
N HIS A 68 30.00 8.74 15.18
CA HIS A 68 28.81 9.37 15.74
C HIS A 68 27.58 9.14 14.86
N VAL A 69 27.69 9.32 13.53
CA VAL A 69 26.58 9.04 12.59
C VAL A 69 26.18 7.57 12.60
N ILE A 70 27.13 6.64 12.58
CA ILE A 70 26.85 5.19 12.66
C ILE A 70 26.12 4.87 13.97
N SER A 71 26.57 5.43 15.09
CA SER A 71 25.92 5.20 16.39
C SER A 71 24.49 5.78 16.46
N ILE A 72 24.22 6.92 15.82
CA ILE A 72 22.86 7.47 15.69
C ILE A 72 21.98 6.52 14.88
N ILE A 73 22.46 6.04 13.72
CA ILE A 73 21.69 5.13 12.85
C ILE A 73 21.44 3.79 13.55
N ALA A 74 22.43 3.26 14.28
CA ALA A 74 22.27 2.04 15.06
C ALA A 74 21.21 2.22 16.16
N PHE A 75 21.31 3.29 16.94
CA PHE A 75 20.32 3.63 17.97
C PHE A 75 18.92 3.82 17.38
N SER A 76 18.77 4.62 16.33
CA SER A 76 17.47 4.83 15.72
C SER A 76 16.90 3.56 15.05
N SER A 77 17.75 2.65 14.57
CA SER A 77 17.32 1.33 14.10
C SER A 77 16.75 0.47 15.23
N THR A 78 17.37 0.45 16.40
CA THR A 78 16.79 -0.26 17.55
C THR A 78 15.48 0.37 18.02
N LEU A 79 15.34 1.70 17.95
CA LEU A 79 14.06 2.38 18.23
C LEU A 79 12.97 2.02 17.21
N GLY A 80 13.31 1.90 15.92
CA GLY A 80 12.38 1.46 14.89
C GLY A 80 11.91 0.01 15.11
N ALA A 81 12.83 -0.88 15.48
CA ALA A 81 12.49 -2.26 15.84
C ALA A 81 11.63 -2.33 17.12
N LEU A 82 11.94 -1.50 18.12
CA LEU A 82 11.16 -1.39 19.36
C LEU A 82 9.74 -0.91 19.09
N ALA A 83 9.57 0.12 18.25
CA ALA A 83 8.26 0.58 17.81
C ALA A 83 7.47 -0.56 17.16
N GLY A 84 8.10 -1.34 16.28
CA GLY A 84 7.52 -2.54 15.67
C GLY A 84 7.03 -3.55 16.71
N SER A 85 7.89 -3.92 17.67
CA SER A 85 7.55 -4.89 18.73
C SER A 85 6.41 -4.42 19.63
N LEU A 86 6.46 -3.17 20.08
CA LEU A 86 5.40 -2.58 20.90
C LEU A 86 4.07 -2.50 20.14
N ALA A 87 4.10 -2.15 18.86
CA ALA A 87 2.91 -2.10 18.02
C ALA A 87 2.26 -3.48 17.85
N THR A 88 3.06 -4.54 17.63
CA THR A 88 2.55 -5.92 17.52
C THR A 88 1.85 -6.36 18.79
N GLN A 89 2.41 -6.03 19.96
CA GLN A 89 1.79 -6.36 21.26
C GLN A 89 0.52 -5.54 21.52
N ARG A 90 0.58 -4.22 21.27
CA ARG A 90 -0.55 -3.30 21.48
C ARG A 90 -1.76 -3.63 20.61
N LEU A 91 -1.53 -4.10 19.39
CA LEU A 91 -2.59 -4.43 18.43
C LEU A 91 -2.90 -5.93 18.39
N SER A 92 -2.60 -6.65 19.47
CA SER A 92 -3.01 -8.04 19.61
C SER A 92 -4.53 -8.12 19.69
N HIS A 93 -5.10 -8.98 18.86
CA HIS A 93 -6.53 -9.25 18.80
C HIS A 93 -6.77 -10.72 18.49
N VAL A 94 -7.99 -11.19 18.71
CA VAL A 94 -8.36 -12.56 18.40
C VAL A 94 -8.38 -12.77 16.89
N GLN A 95 -7.74 -13.84 16.43
CA GLN A 95 -7.82 -14.32 15.05
C GLN A 95 -8.40 -15.71 15.06
N ILE A 96 -9.18 -16.00 14.03
CA ILE A 96 -9.71 -17.33 13.78
C ILE A 96 -8.56 -18.23 13.34
N ASP A 97 -8.34 -19.32 14.07
CA ASP A 97 -7.19 -20.20 13.86
C ASP A 97 -7.47 -21.34 12.90
N GLN A 98 -8.74 -21.74 12.76
CA GLN A 98 -9.17 -22.78 11.83
C GLN A 98 -10.42 -22.33 11.09
N PRO A 99 -10.71 -22.85 9.90
CA PRO A 99 -11.99 -22.58 9.23
C PRO A 99 -13.18 -22.89 10.16
N VAL A 100 -14.06 -21.91 10.35
CA VAL A 100 -15.27 -22.02 11.18
C VAL A 100 -16.48 -21.75 10.28
N GLY A 101 -17.45 -22.66 10.24
CA GLY A 101 -18.73 -22.39 9.60
C GLY A 101 -19.43 -23.60 8.99
N PRO A 102 -20.65 -23.39 8.46
CA PRO A 102 -21.39 -22.12 8.47
C PRO A 102 -21.89 -21.76 9.88
N VAL A 103 -21.59 -20.54 10.34
CA VAL A 103 -22.02 -20.00 11.64
C VAL A 103 -22.77 -18.69 11.46
N MET A 104 -23.68 -18.38 12.38
CA MET A 104 -24.34 -17.08 12.40
C MET A 104 -23.38 -16.02 12.97
N VAL A 105 -23.12 -14.98 12.19
CA VAL A 105 -22.34 -13.80 12.59
C VAL A 105 -23.28 -12.62 12.74
N GLU A 106 -23.30 -12.01 13.91
CA GLU A 106 -24.12 -10.84 14.21
C GLU A 106 -23.23 -9.63 14.48
N GLY A 107 -23.56 -8.47 13.91
CA GLY A 107 -22.75 -7.27 14.11
C GLY A 107 -23.12 -6.09 13.23
N TRP A 108 -22.36 -5.00 13.35
CA TRP A 108 -22.59 -3.77 12.60
C TRP A 108 -21.70 -3.69 11.36
N ILE A 109 -22.28 -3.31 10.22
CA ILE A 109 -21.51 -3.02 9.01
C ILE A 109 -20.73 -1.72 9.22
N THR A 110 -19.40 -1.81 9.27
CA THR A 110 -18.53 -0.63 9.40
C THR A 110 -18.10 -0.07 8.05
N ARG A 111 -17.83 -0.95 7.07
CA ARG A 111 -17.36 -0.56 5.72
C ARG A 111 -17.92 -1.47 4.65
N ILE A 112 -18.21 -0.89 3.49
CA ILE A 112 -18.61 -1.60 2.28
C ILE A 112 -17.60 -1.26 1.18
N ALA A 113 -17.12 -2.28 0.48
CA ALA A 113 -16.24 -2.11 -0.67
C ALA A 113 -16.72 -2.99 -1.84
N PRO A 114 -16.54 -2.55 -3.09
CA PRO A 114 -16.83 -3.39 -4.25
C PRO A 114 -15.88 -4.61 -4.29
N ALA A 115 -16.41 -5.77 -4.66
CA ALA A 115 -15.66 -7.00 -4.87
C ALA A 115 -15.70 -7.41 -6.36
N LYS A 116 -14.83 -8.32 -6.81
CA LYS A 116 -14.90 -8.88 -8.19
C LYS A 116 -16.28 -9.54 -8.44
N ARG A 117 -16.83 -10.23 -7.42
CA ARG A 117 -18.20 -10.76 -7.40
C ARG A 117 -18.90 -10.26 -6.13
N GLY A 118 -19.95 -9.46 -6.29
CA GLY A 118 -20.74 -8.90 -5.19
C GLY A 118 -20.06 -7.77 -4.41
N VAL A 119 -20.28 -7.75 -3.09
CA VAL A 119 -19.79 -6.71 -2.17
C VAL A 119 -18.97 -7.31 -1.03
N ARG A 120 -17.93 -6.59 -0.59
CA ARG A 120 -17.14 -6.91 0.61
C ARG A 120 -17.65 -6.06 1.77
N LEU A 121 -18.10 -6.73 2.82
CA LEU A 121 -18.57 -6.14 4.06
C LEU A 121 -17.49 -6.32 5.12
N VAL A 122 -17.17 -5.25 5.84
CA VAL A 122 -16.42 -5.34 7.10
C VAL A 122 -17.42 -5.18 8.22
N ILE A 123 -17.57 -6.23 9.04
CA ILE A 123 -18.54 -6.30 10.12
C ILE A 123 -17.77 -6.25 11.44
N ARG A 124 -18.16 -5.32 12.32
CA ARG A 124 -17.76 -5.35 13.72
C ARG A 124 -18.65 -6.36 14.44
N VAL A 125 -18.06 -7.45 14.88
CA VAL A 125 -18.79 -8.60 15.40
C VAL A 125 -19.30 -8.26 16.80
N HIS A 126 -20.59 -8.50 17.01
CA HIS A 126 -21.21 -8.48 18.32
C HIS A 126 -21.21 -9.87 18.94
N ALA A 127 -21.60 -10.87 18.16
CA ALA A 127 -21.67 -12.26 18.57
C ALA A 127 -21.45 -13.21 17.39
N MET A 128 -20.92 -14.39 17.68
CA MET A 128 -20.80 -15.51 16.75
C MET A 128 -21.35 -16.76 17.41
N ASP A 129 -22.19 -17.50 16.67
CA ASP A 129 -22.75 -18.75 17.15
C ASP A 129 -21.65 -19.80 17.40
N GLY A 130 -21.72 -20.49 18.54
CA GLY A 130 -20.75 -21.49 18.97
C GLY A 130 -19.36 -20.97 19.36
N VAL A 131 -19.15 -19.64 19.46
CA VAL A 131 -17.87 -19.04 19.85
C VAL A 131 -18.05 -18.14 21.07
N SER A 132 -17.21 -18.31 22.08
CA SER A 132 -17.27 -17.48 23.29
C SER A 132 -16.81 -16.04 23.03
N ALA A 133 -17.23 -15.09 23.87
CA ALA A 133 -16.93 -13.67 23.67
C ALA A 133 -15.42 -13.36 23.66
N ASP A 134 -14.61 -14.10 24.41
CA ASP A 134 -13.15 -14.01 24.46
C ASP A 134 -12.44 -14.58 23.22
N GLN A 135 -13.14 -15.42 22.45
CA GLN A 135 -12.65 -16.02 21.20
C GLN A 135 -13.27 -15.38 19.95
N THR A 136 -14.16 -14.40 20.14
CA THR A 136 -14.84 -13.73 19.04
C THR A 136 -13.94 -12.63 18.47
N PRO A 137 -13.66 -12.62 17.16
CA PRO A 137 -12.85 -11.57 16.53
C PRO A 137 -13.62 -10.24 16.45
N ASP A 138 -12.97 -9.12 16.76
CA ASP A 138 -13.59 -7.79 16.72
C ASP A 138 -14.13 -7.40 15.34
N LEU A 139 -13.35 -7.70 14.29
CA LEU A 139 -13.69 -7.39 12.90
C LEU A 139 -13.53 -8.61 12.01
N VAL A 140 -14.55 -8.87 11.19
CA VAL A 140 -14.50 -9.88 10.13
C VAL A 140 -14.83 -9.26 8.77
N ARG A 141 -14.21 -9.79 7.72
CA ARG A 141 -14.49 -9.38 6.35
C ARG A 141 -15.22 -10.48 5.59
N LEU A 142 -16.48 -10.24 5.26
CA LEU A 142 -17.32 -11.17 4.52
C LEU A 142 -17.55 -10.69 3.08
N THR A 143 -17.50 -11.61 2.13
CA THR A 143 -17.91 -11.36 0.74
C THR A 143 -19.31 -11.90 0.51
N GLN A 144 -20.22 -11.05 0.05
CA GLN A 144 -21.58 -11.42 -0.28
C GLN A 144 -21.82 -11.22 -1.77
N ILE A 145 -22.26 -12.27 -2.46
CA ILE A 145 -22.51 -12.27 -3.91
C ILE A 145 -23.87 -11.61 -4.23
N SER A 146 -24.87 -11.86 -3.39
CA SER A 146 -26.24 -11.37 -3.57
C SER A 146 -26.33 -9.84 -3.41
N ARG A 147 -27.20 -9.20 -4.20
CA ARG A 147 -27.42 -7.75 -4.15
C ARG A 147 -27.92 -7.38 -2.75
N LEU A 148 -27.12 -6.59 -2.05
CA LEU A 148 -27.40 -6.19 -0.68
C LEU A 148 -27.89 -4.74 -0.68
N GLU A 149 -29.13 -4.54 -0.23
CA GLU A 149 -29.70 -3.25 0.13
C GLU A 149 -29.38 -2.91 1.60
N THR A 150 -28.09 -2.86 1.94
CA THR A 150 -27.70 -2.42 3.29
C THR A 150 -26.68 -1.31 3.22
N GLU A 151 -26.81 -0.40 4.17
CA GLU A 151 -25.92 0.74 4.32
C GLU A 151 -24.92 0.49 5.46
N PRO A 152 -23.72 1.10 5.40
CA PRO A 152 -22.84 1.17 6.56
C PRO A 152 -23.62 1.77 7.72
N GLY A 153 -23.49 1.20 8.91
CA GLY A 153 -24.27 1.62 10.06
C GLY A 153 -25.29 0.60 10.57
N ARG A 154 -25.75 -0.29 9.69
CA ARG A 154 -26.84 -1.22 10.00
C ARG A 154 -26.32 -2.46 10.74
N PHE A 155 -27.08 -2.92 11.73
CA PHE A 155 -26.87 -4.23 12.33
C PHE A 155 -27.36 -5.32 11.37
N VAL A 156 -26.55 -6.36 11.20
CA VAL A 156 -26.84 -7.49 10.31
C VAL A 156 -26.54 -8.82 10.97
N ARG A 157 -27.29 -9.83 10.54
CA ARG A 157 -27.13 -11.24 10.88
C ARG A 157 -26.83 -12.00 9.60
N CYS A 158 -25.66 -12.62 9.53
CA CYS A 158 -25.16 -13.26 8.32
C CYS A 158 -24.73 -14.70 8.64
N TRP A 159 -25.33 -15.69 7.97
CA TRP A 159 -24.76 -17.04 7.92
C TRP A 159 -23.48 -17.00 7.08
N ALA A 160 -22.35 -17.32 7.68
CA ALA A 160 -21.05 -17.18 7.03
C ALA A 160 -20.10 -18.34 7.34
N ALA A 161 -19.28 -18.67 6.34
CA ALA A 161 -18.09 -19.49 6.54
C ALA A 161 -16.88 -18.58 6.65
N LEU A 162 -16.19 -18.65 7.77
CA LEU A 162 -15.03 -17.84 8.12
C LEU A 162 -13.77 -18.69 8.12
N ARG A 163 -12.64 -18.05 7.85
CA ARG A 163 -11.32 -18.64 7.96
C ARG A 163 -10.30 -17.61 8.42
N PRO A 164 -9.15 -18.06 8.91
CA PRO A 164 -7.99 -17.21 9.10
C PRO A 164 -7.69 -16.31 7.89
N PRO A 165 -7.19 -15.09 8.10
CA PRO A 165 -6.61 -14.28 7.03
C PRO A 165 -5.51 -15.07 6.29
N PRO A 166 -5.60 -15.23 4.95
CA PRO A 166 -4.64 -16.03 4.20
C PRO A 166 -3.24 -15.43 4.24
N ALA A 167 -2.25 -16.30 4.50
CA ALA A 167 -0.84 -16.00 4.37
C ALA A 167 -0.46 -15.67 2.91
N PRO A 168 0.64 -14.94 2.67
CA PRO A 168 1.14 -14.74 1.32
C PRO A 168 1.42 -16.09 0.67
N VAL A 169 0.84 -16.27 -0.51
CA VAL A 169 0.90 -17.50 -1.30
C VAL A 169 2.36 -17.90 -1.58
N ILE A 170 3.19 -16.90 -1.91
CA ILE A 170 4.63 -17.04 -2.12
C ILE A 170 5.37 -16.05 -1.23
N GLN A 171 6.53 -16.47 -0.69
CA GLN A 171 7.40 -15.58 0.07
C GLN A 171 7.84 -14.38 -0.78
N GLY A 172 7.60 -13.17 -0.27
CA GLY A 172 7.86 -11.90 -0.95
C GLY A 172 6.65 -11.34 -1.70
N ASP A 173 5.53 -12.06 -1.74
CA ASP A 173 4.25 -11.55 -2.22
C ASP A 173 3.53 -10.69 -1.17
N TYR A 174 2.42 -10.09 -1.59
CA TYR A 174 1.55 -9.30 -0.73
C TYR A 174 1.06 -10.12 0.48
N ALA A 175 1.59 -9.75 1.65
CA ALA A 175 1.27 -10.37 2.94
C ALA A 175 -0.06 -9.84 3.49
N PHE A 176 -1.16 -10.42 3.01
CA PHE A 176 -2.51 -10.03 3.44
C PHE A 176 -2.76 -10.31 4.92
N ASP A 177 -2.31 -11.46 5.42
CA ASP A 177 -2.28 -11.84 6.85
C ASP A 177 -1.78 -10.73 7.78
N ARG A 178 -0.62 -10.14 7.45
CA ARG A 178 0.00 -9.06 8.20
C ARG A 178 -0.83 -7.79 8.13
N GLN A 179 -1.33 -7.44 6.94
CA GLN A 179 -2.21 -6.29 6.82
C GLN A 179 -3.51 -6.48 7.59
N ALA A 180 -4.07 -7.69 7.59
CA ALA A 180 -5.27 -8.06 8.33
C ALA A 180 -5.05 -7.85 9.84
N TRP A 181 -3.94 -8.37 10.39
CA TRP A 181 -3.53 -8.16 11.78
C TRP A 181 -3.51 -6.68 12.18
N TYR A 182 -2.77 -5.84 11.45
CA TYR A 182 -2.68 -4.42 11.77
C TYR A 182 -3.94 -3.61 11.47
N SER A 183 -4.95 -4.23 10.85
CA SER A 183 -6.26 -3.64 10.64
C SER A 183 -7.32 -4.15 11.62
N GLY A 184 -6.96 -5.04 12.56
CA GLY A 184 -7.90 -5.65 13.50
C GLY A 184 -8.77 -6.76 12.88
N LEU A 185 -8.46 -7.21 11.66
CA LEU A 185 -9.25 -8.23 10.98
C LEU A 185 -8.90 -9.62 11.52
N GLY A 186 -9.82 -10.19 12.29
CA GLY A 186 -9.68 -11.52 12.90
C GLY A 186 -10.05 -12.68 11.97
N GLY A 187 -10.83 -12.42 10.91
CA GLY A 187 -11.25 -13.46 9.99
C GLY A 187 -11.73 -12.93 8.64
N VAL A 188 -11.67 -13.78 7.62
CA VAL A 188 -12.21 -13.51 6.28
C VAL A 188 -13.11 -14.65 5.84
N GLY A 189 -14.15 -14.35 5.06
CA GLY A 189 -15.12 -15.37 4.70
C GLY A 189 -16.09 -14.95 3.60
N TYR A 190 -17.11 -15.78 3.40
CA TYR A 190 -18.22 -15.51 2.50
C TYR A 190 -19.55 -15.74 3.20
N VAL A 191 -20.56 -14.98 2.77
CA VAL A 191 -21.94 -15.12 3.26
C VAL A 191 -22.63 -16.22 2.45
N GLN A 192 -23.24 -17.18 3.15
CA GLN A 192 -24.16 -18.13 2.56
C GLN A 192 -25.57 -17.52 2.52
N GLY A 193 -26.11 -17.32 1.31
CA GLY A 193 -27.41 -16.70 1.11
C GLY A 193 -27.39 -15.16 1.19
N ARG A 194 -28.12 -14.59 2.16
CA ARG A 194 -28.29 -13.13 2.34
C ARG A 194 -28.16 -12.77 3.82
N CYS A 195 -27.44 -11.69 4.09
CA CYS A 195 -27.49 -11.05 5.40
C CYS A 195 -28.88 -10.44 5.64
N GLN A 196 -29.44 -10.68 6.82
CA GLN A 196 -30.70 -10.08 7.26
C GLN A 196 -30.40 -8.88 8.15
N GLY A 197 -31.17 -7.80 8.02
CA GLY A 197 -31.04 -6.65 8.92
C GLY A 197 -31.61 -6.99 10.31
N GLY A 198 -30.94 -6.55 11.37
CA GLY A 198 -31.46 -6.63 12.74
C GLY A 198 -31.72 -5.26 13.36
N GLY A 199 -32.43 -5.26 14.50
CA GLY A 199 -32.90 -4.06 15.20
C GLY A 199 -32.06 -3.64 16.42
N VAL A 200 -30.86 -4.22 16.60
CA VAL A 200 -29.98 -3.81 17.70
C VAL A 200 -29.49 -2.38 17.45
N GLY A 201 -29.56 -1.55 18.49
CA GLY A 201 -29.19 -0.12 18.45
C GLY A 201 -27.71 0.12 18.17
N ALA A 202 -27.23 1.34 18.44
CA ALA A 202 -25.82 1.69 18.27
C ALA A 202 -24.91 0.75 19.12
N PRO A 203 -23.68 0.45 18.65
CA PRO A 203 -22.75 -0.36 19.42
C PRO A 203 -22.49 0.24 20.81
N PRO A 204 -22.24 -0.60 21.83
CA PRO A 204 -22.17 -0.16 23.23
C PRO A 204 -21.00 0.80 23.54
N ASN A 205 -19.96 0.80 22.71
CA ASN A 205 -18.78 1.65 22.89
C ASN A 205 -18.95 3.01 22.19
N GLY A 206 -18.63 4.11 22.89
CA GLY A 206 -18.76 5.47 22.35
C GLY A 206 -17.90 5.76 21.11
N SER A 207 -16.70 5.18 21.00
CA SER A 207 -15.88 5.28 19.78
C SER A 207 -16.53 4.57 18.58
N ASP A 208 -17.19 3.46 18.84
CA ASP A 208 -17.81 2.64 17.81
C ASP A 208 -19.09 3.27 17.30
N ALA A 209 -19.83 3.95 18.17
CA ALA A 209 -20.97 4.77 17.80
C ALA A 209 -20.53 5.98 16.94
N LEU A 210 -19.42 6.63 17.28
CA LEU A 210 -18.86 7.73 16.49
C LEU A 210 -18.43 7.27 15.09
N ASP A 211 -17.74 6.13 14.97
CA ASP A 211 -17.37 5.53 13.68
C ASP A 211 -18.60 5.25 12.81
N LEU A 212 -19.69 4.78 13.43
CA LEU A 212 -20.96 4.50 12.78
C LEU A 212 -21.60 5.77 12.21
N GLU A 213 -21.67 6.83 13.03
CA GLU A 213 -22.24 8.13 12.63
C GLU A 213 -21.41 8.79 11.53
N ILE A 214 -20.08 8.74 11.64
CA ILE A 214 -19.19 9.18 10.55
C ILE A 214 -19.49 8.40 9.28
N GLY A 215 -19.67 7.08 9.37
CA GLY A 215 -20.06 6.24 8.23
C GLY A 215 -21.37 6.69 7.56
N LYS A 216 -22.40 7.03 8.35
CA LYS A 216 -23.68 7.55 7.85
C LYS A 216 -23.51 8.91 7.16
N VAL A 217 -22.81 9.85 7.79
CA VAL A 217 -22.54 11.19 7.23
C VAL A 217 -21.79 11.07 5.90
N ARG A 218 -20.77 10.21 5.84
CA ARG A 218 -20.01 9.93 4.60
C ARG A 218 -20.90 9.40 3.49
N ARG A 219 -21.79 8.47 3.82
CA ARG A 219 -22.71 7.89 2.83
C ARG A 219 -23.69 8.92 2.29
N ARG A 220 -24.27 9.75 3.15
CA ARG A 220 -25.16 10.86 2.77
C ARG A 220 -24.43 11.86 1.88
N LEU A 221 -23.22 12.26 2.26
CA LEU A 221 -22.37 13.13 1.43
C LEU A 221 -22.09 12.49 0.06
N GLY A 222 -21.74 11.21 0.03
CA GLY A 222 -21.49 10.48 -1.21
C GLY A 222 -22.72 10.40 -2.12
N GLN A 223 -23.90 10.13 -1.56
CA GLN A 223 -25.18 10.12 -2.30
C GLN A 223 -25.51 11.50 -2.87
N HIS A 224 -25.39 12.56 -2.05
CA HIS A 224 -25.64 13.93 -2.48
C HIS A 224 -24.68 14.35 -3.61
N VAL A 225 -23.36 14.14 -3.42
CA VAL A 225 -22.36 14.47 -4.45
C VAL A 225 -22.58 13.66 -5.73
N ARG A 226 -22.94 12.37 -5.63
CA ARG A 226 -23.23 11.53 -6.80
C ARG A 226 -24.41 12.10 -7.61
N ALA A 227 -25.48 12.49 -6.94
CA ALA A 227 -26.66 13.04 -7.59
C ALA A 227 -26.35 14.38 -8.29
N SER A 228 -25.64 15.29 -7.60
CA SER A 228 -25.35 16.63 -8.10
C SER A 228 -24.24 16.68 -9.16
N ALA A 229 -23.26 15.77 -9.11
CA ALA A 229 -22.13 15.75 -10.04
C ALA A 229 -22.47 15.15 -11.42
N GLY A 230 -23.61 14.45 -11.55
CA GLY A 230 -24.11 13.88 -12.81
C GLY A 230 -23.81 12.38 -12.99
N GLU A 231 -24.38 11.77 -14.04
CA GLU A 231 -24.46 10.30 -14.15
C GLU A 231 -23.12 9.61 -14.45
N ARG A 232 -22.31 10.17 -15.37
CA ARG A 232 -21.10 9.49 -15.89
C ARG A 232 -19.95 9.47 -14.88
N ALA A 233 -19.68 10.59 -14.21
CA ALA A 233 -18.59 10.71 -13.24
C ALA A 233 -19.07 10.93 -11.79
N GLY A 234 -20.38 10.97 -11.50
CA GLY A 234 -20.88 11.18 -10.15
C GLY A 234 -20.44 10.10 -9.16
N GLY A 235 -20.27 8.86 -9.63
CA GLY A 235 -19.68 7.79 -8.82
C GLY A 235 -18.22 8.05 -8.45
N PHE A 236 -17.44 8.63 -9.37
CA PHE A 236 -16.04 9.02 -9.12
C PHE A 236 -15.96 10.25 -8.19
N ALA A 237 -16.81 11.25 -8.41
CA ALA A 237 -16.94 12.43 -7.56
C ALA A 237 -17.28 12.05 -6.12
N ALA A 238 -18.28 11.18 -5.95
CA ALA A 238 -18.69 10.67 -4.64
C ALA A 238 -17.56 9.90 -3.95
N ALA A 239 -16.82 9.08 -4.70
CA ALA A 239 -15.68 8.35 -4.15
C ALA A 239 -14.54 9.27 -3.69
N LEU A 240 -14.27 10.37 -4.41
CA LEU A 240 -13.25 11.36 -4.02
C LEU A 240 -13.69 12.22 -2.82
N ALA A 241 -14.96 12.63 -2.78
CA ALA A 241 -15.49 13.48 -1.72
C ALA A 241 -15.70 12.73 -0.39
N SER A 242 -16.24 11.52 -0.45
CA SER A 242 -16.60 10.73 0.75
C SER A 242 -15.57 9.64 1.11
N GLY A 243 -14.68 9.29 0.19
CA GLY A 243 -13.79 8.12 0.31
C GLY A 243 -14.49 6.77 0.11
N ASP A 244 -15.78 6.75 -0.23
CA ASP A 244 -16.56 5.54 -0.47
C ASP A 244 -16.45 5.08 -1.94
N ARG A 245 -15.63 4.06 -2.18
CA ARG A 245 -15.39 3.50 -3.52
C ARG A 245 -16.56 2.67 -4.06
N SER A 246 -17.57 2.37 -3.25
CA SER A 246 -18.72 1.57 -3.69
C SER A 246 -19.56 2.27 -4.77
N PHE A 247 -19.43 3.60 -4.89
CA PHE A 247 -20.11 4.37 -5.94
C PHE A 247 -19.46 4.29 -7.32
N LEU A 248 -18.20 3.84 -7.42
CA LEU A 248 -17.47 3.79 -8.68
C LEU A 248 -17.67 2.45 -9.40
N SER A 249 -17.96 2.49 -10.71
CA SER A 249 -18.16 1.28 -11.50
C SER A 249 -16.88 0.43 -11.56
N GLN A 250 -17.04 -0.90 -11.71
CA GLN A 250 -15.87 -1.79 -11.87
C GLN A 250 -15.09 -1.49 -13.16
N ALA A 251 -15.80 -1.07 -14.22
CA ALA A 251 -15.18 -0.73 -15.50
C ALA A 251 -14.27 0.50 -15.39
N ASP A 252 -14.70 1.54 -14.66
CA ASP A 252 -13.91 2.74 -14.43
C ASP A 252 -12.73 2.48 -13.49
N GLN A 253 -12.92 1.66 -12.45
CA GLN A 253 -11.83 1.23 -11.59
C GLN A 253 -10.74 0.50 -12.38
N GLU A 254 -11.13 -0.40 -13.28
CA GLU A 254 -10.18 -1.12 -14.12
C GLU A 254 -9.51 -0.20 -15.15
N ALA A 255 -10.25 0.74 -15.75
CA ALA A 255 -9.67 1.73 -16.66
C ALA A 255 -8.62 2.61 -15.98
N LEU A 256 -8.95 3.18 -14.81
CA LEU A 256 -7.99 3.93 -14.00
C LEU A 256 -6.79 3.07 -13.60
N ARG A 257 -7.01 1.79 -13.26
CA ARG A 257 -5.92 0.87 -12.93
C ARG A 257 -4.99 0.62 -14.11
N ARG A 258 -5.52 0.32 -15.29
CA ARG A 258 -4.74 0.07 -16.51
C ARG A 258 -4.03 1.32 -17.01
N ALA A 259 -4.65 2.49 -16.87
CA ALA A 259 -4.03 3.77 -17.21
C ALA A 259 -2.93 4.21 -16.23
N GLY A 260 -2.62 3.45 -15.16
CA GLY A 260 -1.65 3.86 -14.14
C GLY A 260 -2.17 4.93 -13.17
N LEU A 261 -3.46 5.25 -13.25
CA LEU A 261 -4.16 6.26 -12.47
C LEU A 261 -4.85 5.68 -11.21
N ALA A 262 -4.57 4.42 -10.85
CA ALA A 262 -5.15 3.75 -9.68
C ALA A 262 -4.91 4.52 -8.36
N HIS A 263 -3.82 5.27 -8.28
CA HIS A 263 -3.47 6.06 -7.11
C HIS A 263 -4.47 7.19 -6.84
N LEU A 264 -5.21 7.66 -7.86
CA LEU A 264 -6.29 8.65 -7.73
C LEU A 264 -7.51 8.08 -6.99
N LEU A 265 -7.69 6.76 -6.96
CA LEU A 265 -8.77 6.10 -6.21
C LEU A 265 -8.57 6.18 -4.69
N ALA A 266 -7.36 6.47 -4.24
CA ALA A 266 -7.09 6.78 -2.85
C ALA A 266 -7.12 8.30 -2.68
N ILE A 267 -7.78 8.78 -1.63
CA ILE A 267 -7.66 10.18 -1.22
C ILE A 267 -6.16 10.45 -1.00
N SER A 268 -5.61 11.24 -1.92
CA SER A 268 -4.17 11.49 -2.00
C SER A 268 -3.78 12.65 -1.09
N GLY A 269 -2.50 12.71 -0.71
CA GLY A 269 -1.99 13.84 0.07
C GLY A 269 -2.15 15.18 -0.61
N LEU A 270 -2.26 15.20 -1.94
CA LEU A 270 -2.56 16.41 -2.70
C LEU A 270 -3.94 16.98 -2.35
N HIS A 271 -4.98 16.15 -2.19
CA HIS A 271 -6.32 16.64 -1.84
C HIS A 271 -6.32 17.31 -0.47
N VAL A 272 -5.72 16.65 0.53
CA VAL A 272 -5.57 17.21 1.88
C VAL A 272 -4.72 18.49 1.85
N GLY A 273 -3.65 18.51 1.05
CA GLY A 273 -2.79 19.68 0.88
C GLY A 273 -3.51 20.86 0.21
N ILE A 274 -4.34 20.62 -0.81
CA ILE A 274 -5.12 21.66 -1.48
C ILE A 274 -6.19 22.20 -0.55
N VAL A 275 -6.95 21.33 0.14
CA VAL A 275 -7.98 21.76 1.10
C VAL A 275 -7.34 22.59 2.21
N GLY A 276 -6.28 22.10 2.84
CA GLY A 276 -5.56 22.84 3.88
C GLY A 276 -4.96 24.15 3.37
N GLY A 277 -4.36 24.13 2.17
CA GLY A 277 -3.76 25.32 1.55
C GLY A 277 -4.79 26.39 1.19
N LEU A 278 -5.97 25.98 0.70
CA LEU A 278 -7.07 26.89 0.40
C LEU A 278 -7.64 27.51 1.68
N VAL A 279 -7.92 26.71 2.70
CA VAL A 279 -8.40 27.21 4.00
C VAL A 279 -7.37 28.17 4.60
N PHE A 280 -6.09 27.79 4.57
CA PHE A 280 -5.01 28.66 5.01
C PHE A 280 -5.02 29.99 4.24
N ALA A 281 -5.10 29.95 2.91
CA ALA A 281 -5.09 31.16 2.09
C ALA A 281 -6.31 32.05 2.31
N LEU A 282 -7.52 31.47 2.40
CA LEU A 282 -8.76 32.21 2.64
C LEU A 282 -8.77 32.87 4.01
N VAL A 283 -8.43 32.13 5.07
CA VAL A 283 -8.37 32.67 6.43
C VAL A 283 -7.24 33.70 6.53
N TRP A 284 -6.07 33.41 5.97
CA TRP A 284 -4.95 34.36 5.99
C TRP A 284 -5.30 35.66 5.27
N ARG A 285 -5.87 35.59 4.06
CA ARG A 285 -6.26 36.77 3.28
C ARG A 285 -7.43 37.51 3.92
N GLY A 286 -8.43 36.79 4.43
CA GLY A 286 -9.58 37.37 5.12
C GLY A 286 -9.16 38.14 6.38
N LEU A 287 -8.31 37.55 7.22
CA LEU A 287 -7.78 38.24 8.39
C LEU A 287 -6.83 39.39 8.03
N ALA A 288 -6.11 39.28 6.91
CA ALA A 288 -5.26 40.37 6.41
C ALA A 288 -6.04 41.58 5.88
N LEU A 289 -7.33 41.43 5.55
CA LEU A 289 -8.21 42.55 5.18
C LEU A 289 -8.65 43.36 6.41
N ILE A 290 -8.48 42.82 7.62
CA ILE A 290 -8.82 43.51 8.87
C ILE A 290 -7.55 44.19 9.40
N GLU A 291 -7.37 45.47 9.02
CA GLU A 291 -6.20 46.30 9.36
C GLU A 291 -5.72 46.19 10.82
N PRO A 292 -6.58 46.38 11.86
CA PRO A 292 -6.11 46.34 13.25
C PRO A 292 -5.58 44.96 13.67
N LEU A 293 -6.07 43.87 13.05
CA LEU A 293 -5.65 42.51 13.37
C LEU A 293 -4.34 42.15 12.66
N ALA A 294 -4.21 42.58 11.41
CA ALA A 294 -3.01 42.36 10.58
C ALA A 294 -1.76 43.04 11.14
N LEU A 295 -1.91 44.21 11.77
CA LEU A 295 -0.80 44.97 12.36
C LEU A 295 -0.41 44.50 13.77
N ARG A 296 -1.34 43.88 14.52
CA ARG A 296 -1.11 43.49 15.93
C ARG A 296 -0.74 42.02 16.13
N TYR A 297 -1.19 41.14 15.24
CA TYR A 297 -0.98 39.69 15.38
C TYR A 297 -0.45 39.07 14.08
N SER A 298 0.34 38.01 14.20
CA SER A 298 0.71 37.19 13.06
C SER A 298 -0.50 36.40 12.56
N VAL A 299 -1.25 36.98 11.60
CA VAL A 299 -2.46 36.38 10.99
C VAL A 299 -2.22 35.02 10.33
N LYS A 300 -0.95 34.65 10.10
CA LYS A 300 -0.57 33.31 9.58
C LYS A 300 -0.80 32.20 10.60
N LYS A 301 -0.66 32.47 11.90
CA LYS A 301 -0.84 31.47 12.96
C LYS A 301 -2.30 31.00 13.10
N PRO A 302 -3.31 31.89 13.23
CA PRO A 302 -4.70 31.44 13.25
C PRO A 302 -5.12 30.79 11.92
N ALA A 303 -4.60 31.25 10.78
CA ALA A 303 -4.84 30.60 9.49
C ALA A 303 -4.28 29.17 9.43
N ALA A 304 -3.06 28.94 9.96
CA ALA A 304 -2.46 27.61 10.04
C ALA A 304 -3.22 26.68 10.99
N ALA A 305 -3.69 27.20 12.13
CA ALA A 305 -4.53 26.45 13.07
C ALA A 305 -5.88 26.06 12.44
N ALA A 306 -6.54 26.98 11.74
CA ALA A 306 -7.79 26.71 11.02
C ALA A 306 -7.60 25.66 9.92
N ALA A 307 -6.54 25.78 9.12
CA ALA A 307 -6.21 24.80 8.09
C ALA A 307 -5.96 23.40 8.69
N LEU A 308 -5.24 23.32 9.80
CA LEU A 308 -4.99 22.05 10.49
C LEU A 308 -6.29 21.43 11.04
N MET A 309 -7.17 22.25 11.62
CA MET A 309 -8.48 21.81 12.12
C MET A 309 -9.34 21.25 11.00
N VAL A 310 -9.42 21.92 9.84
CA VAL A 310 -10.18 21.43 8.68
C VAL A 310 -9.55 20.15 8.10
N CYS A 311 -8.23 20.07 8.00
CA CYS A 311 -7.54 18.84 7.60
C CYS A 311 -7.83 17.67 8.57
N GLY A 312 -7.95 17.95 9.87
CA GLY A 312 -8.31 16.96 10.89
C GLY A 312 -9.76 16.51 10.76
N ALA A 313 -10.69 17.44 10.57
CA ALA A 313 -12.09 17.13 10.28
C ALA A 313 -12.23 16.29 9.00
N TYR A 314 -11.48 16.64 7.95
CA TYR A 314 -11.44 15.87 6.70
C TYR A 314 -10.82 14.47 6.88
N LEU A 315 -9.79 14.33 7.74
CA LEU A 315 -9.24 13.01 8.09
C LEU A 315 -10.32 12.11 8.69
N VAL A 316 -11.07 12.61 9.67
CA VAL A 316 -12.16 11.88 10.32
C VAL A 316 -13.26 11.56 9.32
N LEU A 317 -13.72 12.56 8.56
CA LEU A 317 -14.77 12.41 7.55
C LEU A 317 -14.36 11.45 6.42
N SER A 318 -13.08 11.36 6.04
CA SER A 318 -12.62 10.42 5.01
C SER A 318 -12.55 8.96 5.48
N GLY A 319 -12.84 8.68 6.76
CA GLY A 319 -12.73 7.36 7.37
C GLY A 319 -11.30 6.97 7.76
N ALA A 320 -10.41 7.95 7.93
CA ALA A 320 -9.05 7.80 8.43
C ALA A 320 -8.25 6.66 7.78
N SER A 321 -8.33 6.54 6.45
CA SER A 321 -7.49 5.59 5.70
C SER A 321 -5.99 5.83 5.97
N VAL A 322 -5.16 4.78 5.82
CA VAL A 322 -3.70 4.92 6.04
C VAL A 322 -3.10 6.01 5.13
N SER A 323 -3.64 6.21 3.92
CA SER A 323 -3.21 7.28 3.01
C SER A 323 -3.51 8.68 3.56
N THR A 324 -4.74 8.89 4.05
CA THR A 324 -5.18 10.18 4.59
C THR A 324 -4.51 10.49 5.92
N GLN A 325 -4.22 9.49 6.75
CA GLN A 325 -3.44 9.68 7.98
C GLN A 325 -2.04 10.23 7.67
N ARG A 326 -1.32 9.64 6.70
CA ARG A 326 0.01 10.14 6.30
C ARG A 326 -0.07 11.57 5.77
N ALA A 327 -1.07 11.86 4.94
CA ALA A 327 -1.31 13.20 4.41
C ALA A 327 -1.57 14.23 5.53
N TYR A 328 -2.37 13.85 6.53
CA TYR A 328 -2.64 14.68 7.69
C TYR A 328 -1.37 14.91 8.53
N VAL A 329 -0.54 13.88 8.75
CA VAL A 329 0.75 14.06 9.45
C VAL A 329 1.67 15.01 8.67
N MET A 330 1.71 14.93 7.35
CA MET A 330 2.46 15.89 6.52
C MET A 330 1.91 17.32 6.67
N ALA A 331 0.59 17.49 6.67
CA ALA A 331 -0.05 18.77 6.91
C ALA A 331 0.23 19.30 8.33
N LEU A 332 0.21 18.41 9.34
CA LEU A 332 0.54 18.73 10.73
C LEU A 332 1.97 19.24 10.87
N VAL A 333 2.94 18.57 10.24
CA VAL A 333 4.33 19.04 10.27
C VAL A 333 4.50 20.34 9.48
N PHE A 334 3.84 20.48 8.33
CA PHE A 334 3.88 21.70 7.52
C PHE A 334 3.29 22.91 8.25
N PHE A 335 2.03 22.83 8.69
CA PHE A 335 1.36 23.92 9.41
C PHE A 335 1.91 24.11 10.82
N GLY A 336 2.40 23.05 11.46
CA GLY A 336 3.17 23.12 12.70
C GLY A 336 4.43 23.97 12.53
N ALA A 337 5.18 23.76 11.44
CA ALA A 337 6.33 24.61 11.13
C ALA A 337 5.92 26.08 10.94
N VAL A 338 4.78 26.36 10.29
CA VAL A 338 4.25 27.73 10.17
C VAL A 338 3.90 28.33 11.54
N LEU A 339 3.29 27.55 12.45
CA LEU A 339 2.95 27.99 13.81
C LEU A 339 4.20 28.34 14.64
N PHE A 340 5.28 27.58 14.46
CA PHE A 340 6.57 27.79 15.14
C PHE A 340 7.53 28.73 14.37
N ASP A 341 7.06 29.42 13.33
CA ASP A 341 7.85 30.34 12.50
C ASP A 341 9.12 29.67 11.91
N ARG A 342 9.00 28.39 11.53
CA ARG A 342 10.04 27.57 10.88
C ARG A 342 9.73 27.32 9.40
N ALA A 343 10.78 26.99 8.63
CA ALA A 343 10.63 26.61 7.23
C ALA A 343 9.86 25.29 7.09
N ALA A 344 8.71 25.34 6.41
CA ALA A 344 7.78 24.21 6.35
C ALA A 344 8.20 23.09 5.37
N LEU A 345 8.81 23.44 4.23
CA LEU A 345 9.25 22.48 3.21
C LEU A 345 10.77 22.28 3.29
N THR A 346 11.20 21.34 4.14
CA THR A 346 12.61 20.97 4.30
C THR A 346 12.77 19.46 4.44
N GLN A 347 13.99 18.95 4.20
CA GLN A 347 14.33 17.56 4.51
C GLN A 347 14.08 17.22 5.99
N ARG A 348 14.21 18.19 6.90
CA ARG A 348 13.93 18.00 8.35
C ARG A 348 12.46 17.76 8.61
N SER A 349 11.58 18.55 8.00
CA SER A 349 10.13 18.36 8.09
C SER A 349 9.73 16.96 7.60
N LEU A 350 10.32 16.52 6.48
CA LEU A 350 10.08 15.18 5.95
C LEU A 350 10.56 14.09 6.93
N ALA A 351 11.74 14.26 7.53
CA ALA A 351 12.27 13.32 8.52
C ALA A 351 11.40 13.24 9.78
N ILE A 352 10.91 14.38 10.28
CA ILE A 352 10.00 14.43 11.43
C ILE A 352 8.70 13.71 11.12
N ALA A 353 8.11 13.97 9.95
CA ALA A 353 6.89 13.28 9.52
C ALA A 353 7.10 11.76 9.40
N MET A 354 8.26 11.32 8.90
CA MET A 354 8.63 9.91 8.85
C MET A 354 8.70 9.28 10.24
N ILE A 355 9.37 9.94 11.19
CA ILE A 355 9.48 9.48 12.58
C ILE A 355 8.09 9.35 13.21
N ILE A 356 7.23 10.37 13.07
CA ILE A 356 5.86 10.34 13.62
C ILE A 356 5.07 9.16 13.05
N ILE A 357 5.12 8.96 11.73
CA ILE A 357 4.39 7.84 11.08
C ILE A 357 4.94 6.49 11.52
N ILE A 358 6.25 6.32 11.66
CA ILE A 358 6.85 5.05 12.12
C ILE A 358 6.47 4.77 13.59
N VAL A 359 6.43 5.78 14.44
CA VAL A 359 6.00 5.61 15.85
C VAL A 359 4.52 5.22 15.93
N MET A 360 3.66 5.83 15.11
CA MET A 360 2.22 5.53 15.11
C MET A 360 1.88 4.19 14.46
N ALA A 361 2.54 3.87 13.35
CA ALA A 361 2.23 2.71 12.50
C ALA A 361 3.52 2.15 11.87
N PRO A 362 4.37 1.46 12.62
CA PRO A 362 5.69 1.02 12.15
C PRO A 362 5.60 0.03 10.98
N TRP A 363 4.54 -0.78 10.89
CA TRP A 363 4.31 -1.70 9.76
C TRP A 363 4.07 -0.97 8.44
N SER A 364 3.72 0.32 8.48
CA SER A 364 3.47 1.11 7.28
C SER A 364 4.70 1.24 6.38
N VAL A 365 5.92 1.05 6.91
CA VAL A 365 7.19 1.10 6.18
C VAL A 365 7.24 0.11 5.00
N LEU A 366 6.57 -1.04 5.13
CA LEU A 366 6.51 -2.05 4.06
C LEU A 366 5.36 -1.80 3.07
N THR A 367 4.50 -0.81 3.33
CA THR A 367 3.36 -0.53 2.46
C THR A 367 3.77 0.31 1.26
N PRO A 368 3.21 0.04 0.06
CA PRO A 368 3.49 0.83 -1.14
C PRO A 368 3.19 2.32 -0.93
N GLY A 369 2.12 2.63 -0.21
CA GLY A 369 1.68 4.01 0.01
C GLY A 369 2.65 4.84 0.85
N PHE A 370 3.33 4.24 1.84
CA PHE A 370 4.38 4.92 2.59
C PHE A 370 5.59 5.18 1.67
N GLN A 371 6.10 4.12 1.03
CA GLN A 371 7.32 4.18 0.24
C GLN A 371 7.21 5.16 -0.93
N MET A 372 6.13 5.09 -1.70
CA MET A 372 5.90 6.01 -2.82
C MET A 372 5.72 7.45 -2.35
N SER A 373 5.02 7.70 -1.23
CA SER A 373 4.81 9.06 -0.73
C SER A 373 6.12 9.72 -0.30
N PHE A 374 6.95 9.01 0.46
CA PHE A 374 8.23 9.55 0.92
C PHE A 374 9.23 9.69 -0.23
N ALA A 375 9.27 8.75 -1.17
CA ALA A 375 10.10 8.85 -2.37
C ALA A 375 9.72 10.08 -3.22
N ALA A 376 8.42 10.28 -3.47
CA ALA A 376 7.90 11.43 -4.19
C ALA A 376 8.28 12.76 -3.53
N THR A 377 7.99 12.92 -2.23
CA THR A 377 8.27 14.17 -1.51
C THR A 377 9.76 14.46 -1.40
N LEU A 378 10.58 13.43 -1.13
CA LEU A 378 12.04 13.57 -1.05
C LEU A 378 12.62 14.12 -2.35
N VAL A 379 12.18 13.57 -3.49
CA VAL A 379 12.63 13.99 -4.82
C VAL A 379 12.15 15.36 -5.21
N LEU A 380 10.91 15.72 -4.85
CA LEU A 380 10.41 17.07 -5.08
C LEU A 380 11.22 18.11 -4.30
N ILE A 381 11.55 17.84 -3.03
CA ILE A 381 12.42 18.70 -2.21
C ILE A 381 13.80 18.82 -2.86
N ALA A 382 14.43 17.71 -3.23
CA ALA A 382 15.75 17.71 -3.87
C ALA A 382 15.75 18.45 -5.23
N THR A 383 14.71 18.27 -6.03
CA THR A 383 14.55 18.96 -7.32
C THR A 383 14.35 20.46 -7.11
N TYR A 384 13.54 20.85 -6.13
CA TYR A 384 13.30 22.25 -5.80
C TYR A 384 14.57 22.95 -5.29
N GLU A 385 15.34 22.31 -4.41
CA GLU A 385 16.63 22.83 -3.93
C GLU A 385 17.62 23.02 -5.08
N ALA A 386 17.76 22.01 -5.97
CA ALA A 386 18.61 22.10 -7.15
C ALA A 386 18.16 23.22 -8.12
N TRP A 387 16.86 23.45 -8.26
CA TRP A 387 16.32 24.53 -9.10
C TRP A 387 16.55 25.91 -8.50
N LYS A 388 16.36 26.06 -7.18
CA LYS A 388 16.57 27.32 -6.48
C LYS A 388 18.01 27.81 -6.62
N GLU A 389 18.99 26.90 -6.51
CA GLU A 389 20.41 27.24 -6.67
C GLU A 389 20.74 27.71 -8.09
N ARG A 390 20.24 27.00 -9.12
CA ARG A 390 20.42 27.42 -10.52
C ARG A 390 19.78 28.77 -10.80
N ARG A 391 18.61 29.04 -10.21
CA ARG A 391 17.91 30.32 -10.35
C ARG A 391 18.64 31.47 -9.64
N GLN A 392 19.35 31.20 -8.55
CA GLN A 392 20.23 32.21 -7.93
C GLN A 392 21.47 32.50 -8.79
N ALA A 393 21.89 31.55 -9.62
CA ALA A 393 22.99 31.73 -10.56
C ALA A 393 22.58 32.43 -11.88
N ASP A 394 21.29 32.38 -12.24
CA ASP A 394 20.76 32.94 -13.50
C ASP A 394 19.80 34.12 -13.22
N LEU A 395 20.25 35.36 -13.45
CA LEU A 395 19.51 36.60 -13.17
C LEU A 395 18.27 36.80 -14.08
N LYS A 396 18.15 36.05 -15.18
CA LYS A 396 17.02 36.10 -16.12
C LYS A 396 16.05 34.95 -15.83
N SER A 397 15.31 35.04 -14.73
CA SER A 397 14.26 34.05 -14.42
C SER A 397 13.07 34.26 -15.36
N PRO A 398 12.70 33.30 -16.24
CA PRO A 398 11.50 33.43 -17.04
C PRO A 398 10.28 33.31 -16.10
N HIS A 399 9.61 34.44 -15.87
CA HIS A 399 8.32 34.49 -15.22
C HIS A 399 7.23 34.40 -16.29
N GLY A 400 6.41 33.34 -16.26
CA GLY A 400 5.33 33.17 -17.22
C GLY A 400 4.76 31.75 -17.28
N VAL A 401 3.70 31.59 -18.08
CA VAL A 401 2.97 30.33 -18.25
C VAL A 401 3.89 29.19 -18.70
N GLY A 402 4.89 29.46 -19.55
CA GLY A 402 5.86 28.45 -19.99
C GLY A 402 6.72 27.87 -18.86
N PHE A 403 7.14 28.68 -17.90
CA PHE A 403 7.86 28.20 -16.71
C PHE A 403 6.95 27.35 -15.81
N TRP A 404 5.68 27.74 -15.71
CA TRP A 404 4.69 27.00 -14.93
C TRP A 404 4.36 25.64 -15.55
N ILE A 405 4.14 25.57 -16.87
CA ILE A 405 3.98 24.29 -17.60
C ILE A 405 5.22 23.42 -17.43
N LYS A 406 6.41 23.98 -17.59
CA LYS A 406 7.68 23.28 -17.34
C LYS A 406 7.78 22.76 -15.90
N SER A 407 7.33 23.52 -14.92
CA SER A 407 7.30 23.13 -13.51
C SER A 407 6.42 21.93 -13.26
N ILE A 408 5.21 21.91 -13.82
CA ILE A 408 4.29 20.78 -13.71
C ILE A 408 4.84 19.54 -14.41
N ALA A 409 5.39 19.70 -15.62
CA ALA A 409 5.94 18.59 -16.38
C ALA A 409 7.14 17.95 -15.66
N VAL A 410 8.11 18.76 -15.19
CA VAL A 410 9.29 18.27 -14.47
C VAL A 410 8.89 17.60 -13.16
N THR A 411 8.03 18.23 -12.35
CA THR A 411 7.62 17.64 -11.07
C THR A 411 6.88 16.31 -11.27
N SER A 412 6.00 16.22 -12.28
CA SER A 412 5.28 14.99 -12.63
C SER A 412 6.23 13.90 -13.11
N PHE A 413 7.17 14.24 -14.00
CA PHE A 413 8.13 13.29 -14.55
C PHE A 413 9.06 12.72 -13.48
N VAL A 414 9.71 13.59 -12.70
CA VAL A 414 10.70 13.17 -11.71
C VAL A 414 10.02 12.39 -10.56
N THR A 415 8.81 12.79 -10.15
CA THR A 415 8.02 12.03 -9.16
C THR A 415 7.60 10.66 -9.69
N SER A 416 7.20 10.57 -10.96
CA SER A 416 6.83 9.30 -11.58
C SER A 416 8.03 8.36 -11.65
N LEU A 417 9.20 8.87 -12.04
CA LEU A 417 10.44 8.09 -12.08
C LEU A 417 10.86 7.60 -10.68
N ALA A 418 10.72 8.44 -9.66
CA ALA A 418 11.05 8.11 -8.28
C ALA A 418 10.14 7.03 -7.67
N THR A 419 8.87 7.02 -8.06
CA THR A 419 7.86 6.08 -7.54
C THR A 419 7.77 4.79 -8.35
N MET A 420 8.30 4.78 -9.58
CA MET A 420 8.23 3.65 -10.51
C MET A 420 8.80 2.34 -9.94
N PRO A 421 10.00 2.26 -9.32
CA PRO A 421 10.52 1.00 -8.77
C PRO A 421 9.61 0.41 -7.68
N PHE A 422 9.03 1.27 -6.84
CA PHE A 422 8.08 0.86 -5.81
C PHE A 422 6.77 0.36 -6.43
N ALA A 423 6.27 1.03 -7.47
CA ALA A 423 5.09 0.60 -8.19
C ALA A 423 5.31 -0.77 -8.87
N LEU A 424 6.46 -0.97 -9.50
CA LEU A 424 6.83 -2.24 -10.14
C LEU A 424 6.94 -3.39 -9.14
N TYR A 425 7.57 -3.15 -7.98
CA TYR A 425 7.71 -4.15 -6.93
C TYR A 425 6.37 -4.56 -6.32
N HIS A 426 5.49 -3.60 -5.99
CA HIS A 426 4.24 -3.87 -5.27
C HIS A 426 3.07 -4.26 -6.18
N PHE A 427 3.04 -3.75 -7.41
CA PHE A 427 1.92 -3.98 -8.33
C PHE A 427 2.25 -4.95 -9.46
N GLU A 428 3.52 -5.35 -9.62
CA GLU A 428 3.99 -6.30 -10.64
C GLU A 428 3.58 -5.91 -12.06
N ARG A 429 3.32 -4.62 -12.29
CA ARG A 429 2.79 -4.07 -13.53
C ARG A 429 3.45 -2.74 -13.83
N ALA A 430 3.97 -2.62 -15.03
CA ALA A 430 4.35 -1.33 -15.60
C ALA A 430 3.12 -0.71 -16.26
N ALA A 431 2.60 0.38 -15.71
CA ALA A 431 1.69 1.23 -16.48
C ALA A 431 2.55 2.03 -17.47
N GLY A 432 2.84 1.45 -18.64
CA GLY A 432 3.80 2.04 -19.58
C GLY A 432 3.42 3.45 -20.06
N LEU A 433 2.11 3.72 -20.19
CA LEU A 433 1.57 5.05 -20.47
C LEU A 433 1.13 5.82 -19.21
N GLY A 434 1.40 5.29 -18.02
CA GLY A 434 0.99 5.87 -16.75
C GLY A 434 1.59 7.26 -16.51
N ILE A 435 2.81 7.51 -16.98
CA ILE A 435 3.44 8.84 -16.90
C ILE A 435 2.67 9.85 -17.74
N LEU A 436 2.31 9.49 -18.98
CA LEU A 436 1.54 10.36 -19.88
C LEU A 436 0.12 10.58 -19.35
N ALA A 437 -0.55 9.51 -18.91
CA ALA A 437 -1.87 9.60 -18.30
C ALA A 437 -1.85 10.52 -17.06
N ASN A 438 -0.83 10.38 -16.21
CA ASN A 438 -0.66 11.22 -15.03
C ASN A 438 -0.37 12.68 -15.40
N MET A 439 0.46 12.94 -16.42
CA MET A 439 0.78 14.28 -16.89
C MET A 439 -0.45 15.02 -17.45
N LEU A 440 -1.41 14.29 -18.02
CA LEU A 440 -2.68 14.85 -18.51
C LEU A 440 -3.74 14.97 -17.40
N ALA A 441 -3.87 13.96 -16.54
CA ALA A 441 -4.92 13.90 -15.53
C ALA A 441 -4.64 14.80 -14.31
N MET A 442 -3.38 14.91 -13.87
CA MET A 442 -3.04 15.66 -12.65
C MET A 442 -3.33 17.16 -12.72
N PRO A 443 -3.05 17.88 -13.83
CA PRO A 443 -3.45 19.27 -13.96
C PRO A 443 -4.96 19.46 -13.82
N ILE A 444 -5.75 18.58 -14.43
CA ILE A 444 -7.22 18.61 -14.33
C ILE A 444 -7.64 18.44 -12.86
N ILE A 445 -7.10 17.45 -12.17
CA ILE A 445 -7.47 17.17 -10.77
C ILE A 445 -7.07 18.31 -9.85
N SER A 446 -5.85 18.81 -9.99
CA SER A 446 -5.28 19.79 -9.07
C SER A 446 -5.82 21.21 -9.27
N LEU A 447 -6.08 21.60 -10.52
CA LEU A 447 -6.42 22.99 -10.88
C LEU A 447 -7.89 23.19 -11.21
N VAL A 448 -8.61 22.12 -11.54
CA VAL A 448 -10.01 22.19 -11.94
C VAL A 448 -10.87 21.44 -10.93
N SER A 449 -10.63 20.14 -10.75
CA SER A 449 -11.47 19.31 -9.89
C SER A 449 -11.42 19.73 -8.42
N ALA A 450 -10.23 19.89 -7.85
CA ALA A 450 -10.09 20.24 -6.44
C ALA A 450 -10.63 21.64 -6.09
N PRO A 451 -10.40 22.69 -6.90
CA PRO A 451 -11.05 23.99 -6.71
C PRO A 451 -12.57 23.94 -6.83
N PHE A 452 -13.14 23.19 -7.78
CA PHE A 452 -14.60 23.06 -7.86
C PHE A 452 -15.19 22.27 -6.68
N ALA A 453 -14.51 21.22 -6.21
CA ALA A 453 -14.91 20.50 -5.01
C ALA A 453 -14.87 21.40 -3.76
N ALA A 454 -13.85 22.24 -3.63
CA ALA A 454 -13.78 23.21 -2.54
C ALA A 454 -14.77 24.37 -2.70
N GLY A 455 -14.98 24.83 -3.93
CA GLY A 455 -15.99 25.83 -4.29
C GLY A 455 -17.39 25.36 -3.94
N ALA A 456 -17.71 24.07 -4.15
CA ALA A 456 -18.97 23.48 -3.72
C ALA A 456 -19.18 23.62 -2.20
N LEU A 457 -18.14 23.37 -1.40
CA LEU A 457 -18.20 23.54 0.06
C LEU A 457 -18.44 25.01 0.46
N LEU A 458 -17.79 25.95 -0.22
CA LEU A 458 -17.94 27.39 0.05
C LEU A 458 -19.29 27.94 -0.41
N LEU A 459 -19.86 27.37 -1.48
CA LEU A 459 -21.13 27.78 -2.07
C LEU A 459 -22.34 27.07 -1.44
N SER A 460 -22.10 26.03 -0.65
CA SER A 460 -23.12 25.26 0.08
C SER A 460 -24.05 26.14 0.95
N PRO A 461 -23.55 27.09 1.77
CA PRO A 461 -24.42 27.96 2.56
C PRO A 461 -25.34 28.86 1.73
N PHE A 462 -25.00 29.10 0.45
CA PHE A 462 -25.78 29.93 -0.46
C PHE A 462 -26.69 29.10 -1.38
N GLY A 463 -26.73 27.77 -1.24
CA GLY A 463 -27.51 26.87 -2.11
C GLY A 463 -26.98 26.74 -3.55
N LEU A 464 -25.77 27.26 -3.85
CA LEU A 464 -25.17 27.26 -5.19
C LEU A 464 -24.18 26.09 -5.41
N GLU A 465 -24.12 25.14 -4.47
CA GLU A 465 -23.23 23.98 -4.53
C GLU A 465 -23.45 23.10 -5.77
N GLY A 466 -24.69 23.01 -6.27
CA GLY A 466 -25.03 22.15 -7.41
C GLY A 466 -24.24 22.47 -8.67
N ALA A 467 -24.05 23.76 -9.00
CA ALA A 467 -23.29 24.18 -10.18
C ALA A 467 -21.80 23.81 -10.04
N ALA A 468 -21.23 24.01 -8.85
CA ALA A 468 -19.84 23.65 -8.57
C ALA A 468 -19.63 22.12 -8.56
N LEU A 469 -20.56 21.36 -7.99
CA LEU A 469 -20.54 19.90 -8.01
C LEU A 469 -20.69 19.35 -9.43
N ARG A 470 -21.50 19.99 -10.28
CA ARG A 470 -21.62 19.60 -11.69
C ARG A 470 -20.33 19.89 -12.47
N ALA A 471 -19.71 21.05 -12.25
CA ALA A 471 -18.40 21.38 -12.82
C ALA A 471 -17.31 20.39 -12.37
N PHE A 472 -17.33 20.01 -11.08
CA PHE A 472 -16.48 18.94 -10.54
C PHE A 472 -16.74 17.59 -11.22
N GLY A 473 -18.00 17.25 -11.50
CA GLY A 473 -18.35 16.07 -12.29
C GLY A 473 -17.74 16.08 -13.69
N TYR A 474 -17.91 17.18 -14.44
CA TYR A 474 -17.36 17.31 -15.79
C TYR A 474 -15.84 17.20 -15.84
N SER A 475 -15.13 17.78 -14.87
CA SER A 475 -13.67 17.65 -14.82
C SER A 475 -13.23 16.21 -14.59
N LEU A 476 -13.99 15.43 -13.83
CA LEU A 476 -13.73 14.00 -13.62
C LEU A 476 -14.11 13.13 -14.82
N GLU A 477 -15.10 13.53 -15.62
CA GLU A 477 -15.40 12.87 -16.90
C GLU A 477 -14.20 12.95 -17.86
N TRP A 478 -13.48 14.08 -17.88
CA TRP A 478 -12.26 14.20 -18.69
C TRP A 478 -11.17 13.22 -18.22
N VAL A 479 -11.00 13.07 -16.90
CA VAL A 479 -10.05 12.11 -16.33
C VAL A 479 -10.44 10.67 -16.69
N LEU A 480 -11.72 10.32 -16.60
CA LEU A 480 -12.20 8.99 -17.00
C LEU A 480 -12.01 8.75 -18.50
N ASN A 481 -12.26 9.74 -19.34
CA ASN A 481 -12.01 9.63 -20.78
C ASN A 481 -10.53 9.39 -21.07
N ILE A 482 -9.62 10.13 -20.43
CA ILE A 482 -8.16 9.87 -20.53
C ILE A 482 -7.86 8.42 -20.13
N ALA A 483 -8.41 7.94 -19.02
CA ALA A 483 -8.17 6.58 -18.54
C ALA A 483 -8.67 5.51 -19.54
N HIS A 484 -9.86 5.69 -20.10
CA HIS A 484 -10.43 4.78 -21.10
C HIS A 484 -9.68 4.84 -22.44
N THR A 485 -9.25 6.02 -22.90
CA THR A 485 -8.44 6.17 -24.12
C THR A 485 -7.07 5.53 -23.97
N VAL A 486 -6.38 5.76 -22.85
CA VAL A 486 -5.08 5.15 -22.57
C VAL A 486 -5.21 3.62 -22.47
N ARG A 487 -6.30 3.14 -21.85
CA ARG A 487 -6.63 1.70 -21.85
C ARG A 487 -6.83 1.17 -23.28
N ALA A 488 -7.55 1.90 -24.13
CA ALA A 488 -7.84 1.47 -25.50
C ALA A 488 -6.59 1.40 -26.38
N TRP A 489 -5.56 2.21 -26.12
CA TRP A 489 -4.31 2.18 -26.88
C TRP A 489 -3.50 0.90 -26.69
N GLY A 490 -3.68 0.16 -25.58
CA GLY A 490 -3.12 -1.18 -25.41
C GLY A 490 -1.60 -1.32 -25.54
N PHE A 491 -0.83 -0.22 -25.59
CA PHE A 491 0.58 -0.20 -26.02
C PHE A 491 1.51 -1.11 -25.20
N PHE A 492 1.09 -1.53 -24.00
CA PHE A 492 1.79 -2.49 -23.14
C PHE A 492 0.86 -3.56 -22.53
N ASP A 493 -0.33 -3.79 -23.08
CA ASP A 493 -1.17 -4.93 -22.69
C ASP A 493 -0.45 -6.23 -23.12
N GLY A 494 0.45 -6.74 -22.26
CA GLY A 494 1.21 -7.97 -22.52
C GLY A 494 2.70 -7.93 -22.17
N VAL A 495 3.31 -6.77 -21.88
CA VAL A 495 4.70 -6.73 -21.39
C VAL A 495 4.70 -7.05 -19.91
N ALA A 496 4.78 -8.35 -19.63
CA ALA A 496 5.06 -8.83 -18.29
C ALA A 496 6.54 -8.62 -17.98
N LEU A 497 6.84 -8.19 -16.76
CA LEU A 497 8.20 -8.03 -16.26
C LEU A 497 8.40 -9.04 -15.14
N PRO A 498 9.62 -9.57 -14.96
CA PRO A 498 9.90 -10.47 -13.84
C PRO A 498 9.57 -9.78 -12.51
N LYS A 499 9.06 -10.55 -11.54
CA LYS A 499 8.81 -10.04 -10.19
C LYS A 499 10.10 -9.47 -9.58
N MET A 500 10.09 -8.19 -9.23
CA MET A 500 11.25 -7.53 -8.64
C MET A 500 11.57 -8.10 -7.24
N PRO A 501 12.83 -8.48 -6.95
CA PRO A 501 13.21 -8.95 -5.62
C PRO A 501 13.36 -7.76 -4.66
N ALA A 502 13.16 -8.00 -3.36
CA ALA A 502 13.25 -6.96 -2.33
C ALA A 502 14.66 -6.33 -2.24
N THR A 503 15.69 -7.06 -2.67
CA THR A 503 17.07 -6.57 -2.76
C THR A 503 17.20 -5.45 -3.80
N SER A 504 16.64 -5.63 -5.00
CA SER A 504 16.59 -4.58 -6.03
C SER A 504 15.85 -3.35 -5.54
N LEU A 505 14.71 -3.52 -4.87
CA LEU A 505 13.98 -2.40 -4.28
C LEU A 505 14.82 -1.65 -3.24
N SER A 506 15.54 -2.39 -2.38
CA SER A 506 16.41 -1.81 -1.35
C SER A 506 17.56 -1.01 -1.96
N LEU A 507 18.13 -1.49 -3.07
CA LEU A 507 19.17 -0.77 -3.81
C LEU A 507 18.61 0.51 -4.47
N PHE A 508 17.41 0.46 -5.08
CA PHE A 508 16.75 1.67 -5.58
C PHE A 508 16.48 2.69 -4.47
N ALA A 509 15.99 2.24 -3.31
CA ALA A 509 15.79 3.12 -2.15
C ALA A 509 17.12 3.73 -1.68
N ALA A 510 18.20 2.93 -1.64
CA ALA A 510 19.54 3.40 -1.30
C ALA A 510 20.07 4.43 -2.30
N THR A 511 19.78 4.30 -3.61
CA THR A 511 20.07 5.33 -4.61
C THR A 511 19.42 6.66 -4.22
N MET A 512 18.13 6.66 -3.91
CA MET A 512 17.40 7.88 -3.54
C MET A 512 17.98 8.55 -2.29
N ILE A 513 18.27 7.73 -1.27
CA ILE A 513 18.87 8.20 -0.02
C ILE A 513 20.27 8.76 -0.29
N SER A 514 21.11 8.05 -1.06
CA SER A 514 22.47 8.48 -1.37
C SER A 514 22.50 9.78 -2.16
N MET A 515 21.61 9.98 -3.14
CA MET A 515 21.48 11.26 -3.86
C MET A 515 21.08 12.40 -2.93
N CYS A 516 20.27 12.15 -1.90
CA CYS A 516 19.81 13.16 -0.94
C CYS A 516 20.78 13.46 0.20
N VAL A 517 21.63 12.48 0.57
CA VAL A 517 22.64 12.66 1.62
C VAL A 517 23.96 13.18 1.05
N LEU A 518 24.38 12.68 -0.12
CA LEU A 518 25.65 13.01 -0.77
C LEU A 518 25.54 14.22 -1.72
N VAL A 519 24.41 14.95 -1.65
CA VAL A 519 24.11 16.13 -2.48
C VAL A 519 25.38 16.93 -2.71
N ARG A 520 25.70 17.17 -4.00
CA ARG A 520 26.72 18.13 -4.45
C ARG A 520 28.16 17.61 -4.61
N SER A 521 28.39 16.28 -4.63
CA SER A 521 29.69 15.71 -5.03
C SER A 521 29.58 14.97 -6.37
N ARG A 522 30.58 15.06 -7.25
CA ARG A 522 30.64 14.23 -8.48
C ARG A 522 30.56 12.72 -8.16
N GLY A 523 31.03 12.32 -6.97
CA GLY A 523 30.93 10.95 -6.48
C GLY A 523 29.49 10.47 -6.22
N SER A 524 28.54 11.35 -5.90
CA SER A 524 27.16 10.93 -5.62
C SER A 524 26.44 10.40 -6.87
N ALA A 525 26.69 11.01 -8.03
CA ALA A 525 26.13 10.55 -9.30
C ALA A 525 26.71 9.19 -9.71
N VAL A 526 28.01 8.97 -9.47
CA VAL A 526 28.68 7.68 -9.72
C VAL A 526 28.11 6.59 -8.81
N VAL A 527 28.00 6.86 -7.50
CA VAL A 527 27.39 5.91 -6.54
C VAL A 527 25.95 5.59 -6.92
N ALA A 528 25.16 6.61 -7.27
CA ALA A 528 23.77 6.41 -7.72
C ALA A 528 23.70 5.56 -9.00
N ALA A 529 24.56 5.80 -9.98
CA ALA A 529 24.62 5.01 -11.21
C ALA A 529 24.99 3.55 -10.92
N ILE A 530 25.99 3.30 -10.06
CA ILE A 530 26.37 1.95 -9.64
C ILE A 530 25.19 1.25 -8.97
N LEU A 531 24.53 1.89 -8.01
CA LEU A 531 23.38 1.30 -7.30
C LEU A 531 22.21 1.00 -8.24
N ILE A 532 21.91 1.88 -9.21
CA ILE A 532 20.88 1.64 -10.23
C ILE A 532 21.25 0.46 -11.13
N MET A 533 22.50 0.40 -11.60
CA MET A 533 22.99 -0.72 -12.43
C MET A 533 22.93 -2.04 -11.66
N SER A 534 23.38 -2.06 -10.40
CA SER A 534 23.28 -3.24 -9.53
C SER A 534 21.83 -3.64 -9.26
N ALA A 535 20.94 -2.68 -8.97
CA ALA A 535 19.52 -2.95 -8.75
C ALA A 535 18.86 -3.59 -9.97
N THR A 536 19.19 -3.06 -11.16
CA THR A 536 18.67 -3.53 -12.44
C THR A 536 19.25 -4.90 -12.79
N GLY A 537 20.56 -5.11 -12.61
CA GLY A 537 21.20 -6.40 -12.83
C GLY A 537 20.62 -7.50 -11.95
N VAL A 538 20.49 -7.26 -10.64
CA VAL A 538 19.86 -8.21 -9.69
C VAL A 538 18.41 -8.50 -10.08
N TRP A 539 17.68 -7.51 -10.59
CA TRP A 539 16.29 -7.70 -11.01
C TRP A 539 16.20 -8.60 -12.24
N LEU A 540 16.97 -8.30 -13.29
CA LEU A 540 16.98 -9.10 -14.53
C LEU A 540 17.46 -10.54 -14.28
N MET A 541 18.43 -10.74 -13.39
CA MET A 541 18.93 -12.07 -13.01
C MET A 541 17.99 -12.85 -12.07
N SER A 542 16.96 -12.21 -11.52
CA SER A 542 16.00 -12.86 -10.62
C SER A 542 14.82 -13.52 -11.34
N ALA A 543 14.70 -13.30 -12.65
CA ALA A 543 13.71 -13.92 -13.51
C ALA A 543 13.83 -15.45 -13.43
N ARG A 544 12.75 -16.13 -12.99
CA ARG A 544 12.68 -17.59 -12.88
C ARG A 544 11.28 -18.07 -13.18
N ASP A 545 11.18 -19.21 -13.84
CA ASP A 545 9.90 -19.90 -14.04
C ASP A 545 9.43 -20.51 -12.70
N ARG A 546 8.13 -20.42 -12.42
CA ARG A 546 7.52 -20.90 -11.18
C ARG A 546 6.20 -21.59 -11.44
N ILE A 547 5.95 -22.63 -10.66
CA ILE A 547 4.68 -23.34 -10.61
C ILE A 547 4.16 -23.21 -9.19
N HIS A 548 2.91 -22.81 -9.02
CA HIS A 548 2.28 -22.74 -7.70
C HIS A 548 0.91 -23.41 -7.70
N TRP A 549 0.72 -24.38 -6.83
CA TRP A 549 -0.58 -25.01 -6.61
C TRP A 549 -1.20 -24.48 -5.31
N ALA A 550 -2.35 -23.82 -5.43
CA ALA A 550 -3.04 -23.16 -4.32
C ALA A 550 -4.11 -24.06 -3.67
N PRO A 551 -4.48 -23.80 -2.40
CA PRO A 551 -5.59 -24.46 -1.70
C PRO A 551 -6.97 -24.23 -2.32
N SER A 552 -7.09 -23.21 -3.18
CA SER A 552 -8.30 -23.01 -4.00
C SER A 552 -8.47 -24.07 -5.08
N GLY A 553 -7.47 -24.95 -5.27
CA GLY A 553 -7.42 -25.97 -6.31
C GLY A 553 -6.94 -25.44 -7.66
N ASP A 554 -6.57 -24.16 -7.73
CA ASP A 554 -5.99 -23.54 -8.91
C ASP A 554 -4.47 -23.77 -8.99
N VAL A 555 -3.97 -24.08 -10.18
CA VAL A 555 -2.54 -24.12 -10.52
C VAL A 555 -2.17 -22.84 -11.27
N TYR A 556 -1.11 -22.19 -10.83
CA TYR A 556 -0.56 -20.95 -11.41
C TYR A 556 0.81 -21.23 -12.01
N LEU A 557 0.96 -20.90 -13.29
CA LEU A 557 2.20 -21.03 -14.05
C LEU A 557 2.74 -19.62 -14.34
N GLU A 558 3.86 -19.24 -13.72
CA GLU A 558 4.54 -17.95 -13.97
C GLU A 558 5.80 -18.19 -14.78
N THR A 559 5.87 -17.60 -15.98
CA THR A 559 7.11 -17.59 -16.77
C THR A 559 8.12 -16.61 -16.20
N SER A 560 9.39 -16.80 -16.52
CA SER A 560 10.50 -15.89 -16.21
C SER A 560 10.27 -14.46 -16.69
N PHE A 561 9.47 -14.27 -17.74
CA PHE A 561 9.03 -12.97 -18.23
C PHE A 561 7.78 -12.44 -17.50
N GLY A 562 7.33 -13.04 -16.41
CA GLY A 562 6.24 -12.56 -15.54
C GLY A 562 4.82 -12.83 -16.07
N LYS A 563 4.66 -13.62 -17.15
CA LYS A 563 3.33 -14.01 -17.64
C LYS A 563 2.78 -15.08 -16.70
N VAL A 564 1.59 -14.84 -16.13
CA VAL A 564 0.93 -15.78 -15.23
C VAL A 564 -0.30 -16.38 -15.89
N GLU A 565 -0.32 -17.71 -16.00
CA GLU A 565 -1.47 -18.48 -16.46
C GLU A 565 -2.11 -19.20 -15.27
N ARG A 566 -3.44 -19.19 -15.21
CA ARG A 566 -4.23 -19.86 -14.17
C ARG A 566 -5.04 -20.99 -14.79
N ILE A 567 -4.89 -22.18 -14.21
CA ILE A 567 -5.58 -23.40 -14.59
C ILE A 567 -6.39 -23.87 -13.39
N GLY A 568 -7.70 -24.05 -13.56
CA GLY A 568 -8.53 -24.68 -12.54
C GLY A 568 -8.32 -26.19 -12.60
N PHE A 569 -7.83 -26.79 -11.52
CA PHE A 569 -7.45 -28.20 -11.51
C PHE A 569 -8.21 -29.03 -10.47
N TYR A 570 -8.50 -28.52 -9.28
CA TYR A 570 -9.25 -29.23 -8.24
C TYR A 570 -10.33 -28.35 -7.63
N ASP A 571 -11.39 -28.94 -7.06
CA ASP A 571 -12.39 -28.18 -6.28
C ASP A 571 -11.83 -27.89 -4.89
N GLY A 572 -11.29 -26.67 -4.73
CA GLY A 572 -10.83 -26.17 -3.44
C GLY A 572 -11.81 -25.21 -2.78
N ASP A 573 -11.30 -24.38 -1.89
CA ASP A 573 -12.08 -23.43 -1.09
C ASP A 573 -12.80 -22.30 -1.87
N GLY A 574 -12.62 -22.23 -3.19
CA GLY A 574 -13.22 -21.21 -4.08
C GLY A 574 -12.68 -19.78 -3.90
N LEU A 575 -11.64 -19.57 -3.09
CA LEU A 575 -11.15 -18.26 -2.69
C LEU A 575 -9.84 -17.88 -3.45
N GLY A 576 -9.93 -17.79 -4.78
CA GLY A 576 -8.85 -17.33 -5.66
C GLY A 576 -8.41 -15.86 -5.44
N PRO A 577 -7.27 -15.43 -6.02
CA PRO A 577 -6.05 -15.09 -5.26
C PRO A 577 -5.94 -13.61 -4.83
N LEU A 578 -5.08 -13.33 -3.84
CA LEU A 578 -4.82 -11.99 -3.27
C LEU A 578 -3.38 -11.47 -3.44
N ARG A 579 -2.45 -12.09 -4.16
CA ARG A 579 -2.40 -12.14 -5.63
C ARG A 579 -1.18 -12.96 -6.05
N PHE A 580 -1.19 -13.45 -7.28
CA PHE A 580 -0.01 -13.71 -8.10
C PHE A 580 -0.42 -13.13 -9.47
N SER A 581 -0.09 -11.85 -9.62
CA SER A 581 -0.51 -10.85 -10.64
C SER A 581 -1.89 -10.94 -11.37
N ASP A 582 -2.97 -11.40 -10.71
CA ASP A 582 -4.38 -11.23 -11.13
C ASP A 582 -4.78 -11.96 -12.45
N ALA A 583 -4.34 -13.22 -12.63
CA ALA A 583 -4.58 -14.05 -13.81
C ALA A 583 -6.07 -14.16 -14.24
N ALA A 584 -6.32 -13.96 -15.54
CA ALA A 584 -7.57 -14.31 -16.22
C ALA A 584 -7.61 -15.84 -16.45
N LYS A 585 -8.81 -16.44 -16.42
CA LYS A 585 -8.99 -17.87 -16.70
C LYS A 585 -8.70 -18.09 -18.19
N ASN A 586 -7.53 -18.61 -18.53
CA ASN A 586 -7.12 -18.80 -19.92
C ASN A 586 -7.20 -20.25 -20.39
N ALA A 587 -7.14 -21.23 -19.48
CA ALA A 587 -7.32 -22.64 -19.81
C ALA A 587 -8.10 -23.35 -18.69
N SER A 588 -9.19 -24.00 -19.06
CA SER A 588 -9.86 -24.98 -18.21
C SER A 588 -9.37 -26.34 -18.70
N CYS A 589 -8.71 -27.13 -17.85
CA CYS A 589 -8.65 -28.55 -18.13
C CYS A 589 -10.08 -29.10 -17.98
N PRO A 590 -10.55 -30.00 -18.87
CA PRO A 590 -11.84 -30.66 -18.72
C PRO A 590 -11.97 -31.33 -17.35
N GLU A 591 -13.18 -31.39 -16.78
CA GLU A 591 -13.38 -31.89 -15.42
C GLU A 591 -13.08 -33.40 -15.25
N GLU A 592 -12.99 -34.15 -16.35
CA GLU A 592 -12.96 -35.63 -16.36
C GLU A 592 -11.64 -36.25 -16.88
N GLU A 593 -10.63 -35.46 -17.28
CA GLU A 593 -9.39 -35.99 -17.91
C GLU A 593 -8.08 -35.49 -17.27
N ASN A 594 -7.03 -36.32 -17.36
CA ASN A 594 -5.65 -35.92 -17.07
C ASN A 594 -5.19 -34.85 -18.07
N CYS A 595 -4.52 -33.81 -17.58
CA CYS A 595 -4.19 -32.64 -18.39
C CYS A 595 -2.67 -32.46 -18.47
N PHE A 596 -2.14 -32.38 -19.68
CA PHE A 596 -0.71 -32.17 -19.94
C PHE A 596 -0.50 -30.77 -20.47
N VAL A 597 0.24 -29.96 -19.71
CA VAL A 597 0.44 -28.55 -20.02
C VAL A 597 1.90 -28.32 -20.40
N PRO A 598 2.19 -27.91 -21.65
CA PRO A 598 3.55 -27.56 -22.04
C PRO A 598 3.95 -26.24 -21.37
N PHE A 599 5.14 -26.19 -20.79
CA PHE A 599 5.65 -25.05 -20.06
C PHE A 599 7.16 -24.88 -20.27
N GLN A 600 7.56 -23.92 -21.11
CA GLN A 600 8.96 -23.54 -21.36
C GLN A 600 9.90 -24.71 -21.75
N GLY A 601 9.38 -25.68 -22.52
CA GLY A 601 10.12 -26.86 -22.98
C GLY A 601 9.89 -28.12 -22.14
N ASP A 602 9.26 -27.98 -20.97
CA ASP A 602 8.94 -29.08 -20.06
C ASP A 602 7.43 -29.40 -20.15
N THR A 603 7.01 -30.61 -19.76
CA THR A 603 5.58 -30.99 -19.70
C THR A 603 5.16 -31.17 -18.25
N ILE A 604 4.13 -30.45 -17.83
CA ILE A 604 3.54 -30.55 -16.48
C ILE A 604 2.34 -31.48 -16.56
N ALA A 605 2.37 -32.57 -15.79
CA ALA A 605 1.24 -33.50 -15.68
C ALA A 605 0.32 -33.10 -14.51
N LEU A 606 -0.97 -32.92 -14.81
CA LEU A 606 -2.04 -32.66 -13.85
C LEU A 606 -2.97 -33.88 -13.80
N LEU A 607 -2.91 -34.67 -12.73
CA LEU A 607 -3.53 -36.00 -12.64
C LEU A 607 -4.68 -36.04 -11.61
N ARG A 608 -5.94 -36.25 -12.06
CA ARG A 608 -7.16 -36.15 -11.21
C ARG A 608 -7.60 -37.49 -10.57
N GLU A 609 -7.48 -38.63 -11.28
CA GLU A 609 -8.06 -39.91 -10.84
C GLU A 609 -7.10 -41.12 -10.74
N ASN A 610 -7.36 -41.90 -9.68
CA ASN A 610 -7.12 -43.30 -9.27
C ASN A 610 -6.44 -44.38 -10.15
N THR A 611 -5.67 -44.08 -11.19
CA THR A 611 -4.76 -45.11 -11.72
C THR A 611 -3.50 -45.17 -10.86
N ALA A 612 -3.16 -46.37 -10.37
CA ALA A 612 -1.87 -46.61 -9.70
C ALA A 612 -0.76 -46.44 -10.73
N LEU A 613 -0.33 -45.20 -10.96
CA LEU A 613 0.80 -44.90 -11.84
C LEU A 613 2.07 -45.47 -11.21
N ASN A 614 2.76 -46.31 -11.96
CA ASN A 614 4.07 -46.81 -11.58
C ASN A 614 5.11 -45.70 -11.81
N CYS A 615 6.14 -45.63 -10.96
CA CYS A 615 7.22 -44.64 -11.08
C CYS A 615 7.93 -44.61 -12.45
N SER A 616 7.83 -45.70 -13.23
CA SER A 616 8.36 -45.77 -14.60
C SER A 616 7.55 -44.95 -15.62
N GLU A 617 6.24 -44.80 -15.43
CA GLU A 617 5.37 -43.96 -16.30
C GLU A 617 5.51 -42.47 -15.98
N LEU A 618 6.06 -42.17 -14.80
CA LEU A 618 6.35 -40.83 -14.29
C LEU A 618 7.70 -40.29 -14.78
N ALA A 619 8.60 -41.14 -15.30
CA ALA A 619 9.97 -40.77 -15.68
C ALA A 619 10.05 -39.80 -16.88
N ASP A 620 9.00 -39.70 -17.69
CA ASP A 620 8.94 -38.81 -18.85
C ASP A 620 8.62 -37.34 -18.50
N TRP A 621 8.29 -37.06 -17.23
CA TRP A 621 7.84 -35.73 -16.79
C TRP A 621 8.80 -35.13 -15.77
N GLU A 622 8.88 -33.80 -15.71
CA GLU A 622 9.71 -33.10 -14.72
C GLU A 622 8.93 -32.79 -13.43
N VAL A 623 7.62 -32.54 -13.56
CA VAL A 623 6.70 -32.21 -12.46
C VAL A 623 5.34 -32.88 -12.65
N ALA A 624 4.87 -33.54 -11.60
CA ALA A 624 3.53 -34.14 -11.56
C ALA A 624 2.74 -33.61 -10.35
N LEU A 625 1.55 -33.06 -10.60
CA LEU A 625 0.60 -32.60 -9.57
C LEU A 625 -0.56 -33.59 -9.49
N THR A 626 -0.76 -34.23 -8.34
CA THR A 626 -1.66 -35.39 -8.22
C THR A 626 -2.74 -35.18 -7.17
N GLY A 627 -3.98 -35.51 -7.51
CA GLY A 627 -5.12 -35.50 -6.56
C GLY A 627 -5.04 -36.63 -5.53
N THR A 628 -4.39 -37.74 -5.86
CA THR A 628 -4.25 -38.94 -5.04
C THR A 628 -2.80 -39.13 -4.57
N ALA A 629 -2.61 -39.81 -3.43
CA ALA A 629 -1.29 -40.04 -2.85
C ALA A 629 -0.53 -41.14 -3.61
N ILE A 630 0.57 -40.78 -4.26
CA ILE A 630 1.50 -41.74 -4.88
C ILE A 630 2.66 -42.01 -3.90
N SER A 631 3.10 -43.27 -3.78
CA SER A 631 4.29 -43.62 -3.00
C SER A 631 5.54 -42.96 -3.58
N LYS A 632 6.41 -42.39 -2.73
CA LYS A 632 7.66 -41.72 -3.15
C LYS A 632 8.47 -42.60 -4.11
N CYS A 633 8.69 -42.11 -5.33
CA CYS A 633 9.64 -42.70 -6.27
C CYS A 633 11.09 -42.42 -5.80
N GLY A 634 12.02 -43.34 -6.06
CA GLY A 634 13.41 -43.27 -5.58
C GLY A 634 14.22 -42.07 -6.10
N ASP A 635 15.31 -41.74 -5.41
CA ASP A 635 15.97 -40.42 -5.47
C ASP A 635 16.68 -40.05 -6.80
N ASP A 636 16.92 -40.96 -7.75
CA ASP A 636 17.89 -40.67 -8.82
C ASP A 636 17.32 -40.18 -10.17
N GLN A 637 16.04 -40.42 -10.52
CA GLN A 637 15.45 -39.94 -11.80
C GLN A 637 13.91 -39.76 -11.74
N SER A 638 13.37 -39.37 -10.59
CA SER A 638 11.91 -39.24 -10.42
C SER A 638 11.43 -37.80 -10.60
N PRO A 639 10.27 -37.55 -11.24
CA PRO A 639 9.65 -36.22 -11.24
C PRO A 639 9.42 -35.72 -9.83
N ILE A 640 9.36 -34.39 -9.68
CA ILE A 640 8.83 -33.81 -8.45
C ILE A 640 7.32 -34.04 -8.42
N VAL A 641 6.90 -34.98 -7.55
CA VAL A 641 5.50 -35.27 -7.28
C VAL A 641 5.00 -34.40 -6.13
N VAL A 642 3.92 -33.68 -6.35
CA VAL A 642 3.21 -32.91 -5.31
C VAL A 642 1.80 -33.48 -5.17
N ASN A 643 1.44 -33.92 -3.97
CA ASN A 643 0.09 -34.44 -3.70
C ASN A 643 -0.85 -33.32 -3.22
N TRP A 644 -2.15 -33.44 -3.52
CA TRP A 644 -3.17 -32.52 -3.02
C TRP A 644 -3.20 -32.43 -1.48
N SER A 645 -2.99 -33.54 -0.78
CA SER A 645 -2.91 -33.56 0.69
C SER A 645 -1.76 -32.69 1.22
N ASP A 646 -0.62 -32.66 0.52
CA ASP A 646 0.51 -31.79 0.84
C ASP A 646 0.16 -30.32 0.55
N VAL A 647 -0.62 -30.04 -0.50
CA VAL A 647 -1.10 -28.69 -0.82
C VAL A 647 -2.06 -28.16 0.23
N VAL A 648 -3.02 -28.96 0.70
CA VAL A 648 -3.95 -28.58 1.76
C VAL A 648 -3.19 -28.37 3.08
N ARG A 649 -2.35 -29.34 3.48
CA ARG A 649 -1.57 -29.28 4.72
C ARG A 649 -0.61 -28.11 4.74
N GLU A 650 0.09 -27.85 3.63
CA GLU A 650 1.05 -26.76 3.56
C GLU A 650 0.39 -25.43 3.22
N ASN A 651 -0.93 -25.36 2.93
CA ASN A 651 -1.65 -24.17 2.48
C ASN A 651 -1.13 -23.61 1.13
N GLY A 652 -0.78 -24.50 0.20
CA GLY A 652 -0.21 -24.23 -1.12
C GLY A 652 1.24 -24.70 -1.28
N VAL A 653 1.67 -25.08 -2.48
CA VAL A 653 3.05 -25.51 -2.78
C VAL A 653 3.61 -24.73 -3.95
N THR A 654 4.87 -24.28 -3.87
CA THR A 654 5.55 -23.56 -4.96
C THR A 654 6.81 -24.29 -5.39
N LEU A 655 6.95 -24.51 -6.69
CA LEU A 655 8.16 -24.99 -7.35
C LEU A 655 8.82 -23.84 -8.11
N VAL A 656 10.15 -23.75 -8.05
CA VAL A 656 10.93 -22.73 -8.76
C VAL A 656 12.00 -23.40 -9.59
N ARG A 657 12.11 -23.04 -10.87
CA ARG A 657 13.15 -23.57 -11.75
C ARG A 657 14.54 -23.07 -11.34
N ARG A 658 15.49 -23.98 -11.19
CA ARG A 658 16.92 -23.72 -10.96
C ARG A 658 17.75 -24.39 -12.06
N ALA A 659 19.08 -24.24 -12.02
CA ALA A 659 19.98 -24.85 -12.99
C ALA A 659 19.86 -26.39 -13.08
N ASN A 660 19.40 -27.04 -12.00
CA ASN A 660 19.26 -28.49 -11.88
C ASN A 660 17.77 -28.94 -11.90
N GLY A 661 16.90 -28.20 -12.60
CA GLY A 661 15.46 -28.46 -12.68
C GLY A 661 14.61 -27.72 -11.62
N PHE A 662 13.33 -28.08 -11.54
CA PHE A 662 12.44 -27.53 -10.51
C PHE A 662 12.87 -27.93 -9.09
N GLN A 663 12.66 -27.05 -8.11
CA GLN A 663 12.84 -27.38 -6.70
C GLN A 663 11.69 -26.81 -5.87
N LYS A 664 11.23 -27.58 -4.87
CA LYS A 664 10.21 -27.12 -3.92
C LYS A 664 10.77 -25.98 -3.07
N LYS A 665 10.11 -24.83 -3.10
CA LYS A 665 10.46 -23.68 -2.27
C LYS A 665 9.88 -23.88 -0.87
N SER A 666 10.76 -23.89 0.13
CA SER A 666 10.33 -23.98 1.54
C SER A 666 9.44 -22.80 1.92
N LYS A 667 8.39 -23.06 2.70
CA LYS A 667 7.51 -22.02 3.23
C LYS A 667 8.17 -21.27 4.40
N PRO A 668 7.81 -19.99 4.59
CA PRO A 668 8.20 -19.29 5.81
C PRO A 668 7.65 -20.05 7.02
N ALA A 669 8.45 -20.19 8.07
CA ALA A 669 8.04 -20.89 9.29
C ALA A 669 6.78 -20.25 9.89
N CYS A 670 5.73 -21.04 10.06
CA CYS A 670 4.50 -20.63 10.73
C CYS A 670 4.70 -20.61 12.26
N GLY A 671 3.79 -19.99 12.99
CA GLY A 671 3.76 -19.93 14.46
C GLY A 671 4.82 -19.00 15.08
N LYS A 672 5.80 -18.52 14.30
CA LYS A 672 6.88 -17.67 14.80
C LYS A 672 6.56 -16.18 14.81
N ARG A 673 5.45 -15.74 14.20
CA ARG A 673 4.97 -14.35 14.23
C ARG A 673 3.50 -14.34 14.64
N ALA A 674 3.07 -13.28 15.34
CA ALA A 674 1.69 -13.13 15.81
C ALA A 674 0.64 -13.23 14.68
N TRP A 675 0.95 -12.66 13.50
CA TRP A 675 0.08 -12.68 12.31
C TRP A 675 0.29 -13.89 11.39
N ARG A 676 1.18 -14.84 11.73
CA ARG A 676 1.43 -16.08 10.96
C ARG A 676 1.24 -17.29 11.85
N LYS A 677 0.00 -17.67 12.14
CA LYS A 677 -0.28 -18.90 12.89
C LYS A 677 -0.05 -20.16 12.03
N CYS A 678 0.29 -21.27 12.67
CA CYS A 678 0.35 -22.58 12.00
C CYS A 678 -1.07 -23.12 11.84
N TYR A 679 -1.31 -23.78 10.71
CA TYR A 679 -2.53 -24.53 10.42
C TYR A 679 -2.22 -26.02 10.43
#